data_AF-A0A4Q4UGW1-F1
#
_entry.id   AF-A0A4Q4UGW1-F1
#
_cell.length_a   1.000
_cell.length_b   1.000
_cell.length_c   1.000
_cell.angle_alpha   90.00
_cell.angle_beta   90.00
_cell.angle_gamma   90.00
#
_symmetry.space_group_name_H-M   'P 1'
#
loop_
_entity.id
_entity.type
_entity.pdbx_description
1 polymer ?
#
loop_
_entity_poly.entity_id
_entity_poly.type
_entity_poly.pdbx_seq_one_letter_code
_entity_poly.pdbx_strand_id
1 'polypeptide(L)'
;MYVTMNIFQHSSKGVLELERAPELRRIRGLFFSSESTNRALSIRSNKGNSSATSPVSRKGFSFSSLRGSIQPELSKRLYRLIKSTNTLISAHESAGKERVAIATQLSEWGEQTGDEAVSDISDKVGVVLSEVGELEDSYAHALDDARARLKVIRNTERSVQPSRDHKDKIADEIQRLKLREPQSTRIVTLEHELVRAEAENLVAEAQLSNILIIGRQTRKNLKEAYDAEFAAIIERAEKQILLAKHGRRLLALLDDEPVTPGDRRRPYTHGAQARQILNDAEEDLKNWALQLDEAAVPGRRTNEDTIPSEGESVVTAPSTMASEAAGSSPRASVDRDSQSTETPRQQAHPSTESTDIYDVVCVGGGPAGLSLLTALRANPVTAGLRVALVEAQDLQRLRSWKLPPDRYSNRCSSLTPASANFLNRIGAWEHVNRERVQPYHEMQVWDGVSDARIEFDWPPGSAGGKTIAYMIENLNLTSGLIKRLDELGNTTIFDSARVENITLGQETEELDLREWPIVHLAGDKQLAARLLVGADGANSPVRTFAEIPSRGWDYERHGVVATLELEGEGWGGDNMKVAYQRFLPTGPVAMLPLPGNLSTLVWSTTPSNAALLKSLSAKDFIALVNAAFRLSPVDLEFMHTIQSGQQDELTWRLQHTPVDSHAVPQTVVGVQEGTVASFPLKLRHADTYIGERVALVGDAAHTIHPLAGQGLNQGQGDVESLARTIEYAASHGQDVGTRMSLEPYNSERYAANHVLLGVCDKLHKLYSVGGGPLVPLRSLGLNTVNAMRPVKQFFMNQAAGNGIKLF
;
A
#
# COMPACT_ATOMS: atom_id res chain seq x y z
N MET A 1 -34.56 22.38 24.92
CA MET A 1 -35.73 22.97 24.25
C MET A 1 -35.53 22.74 22.74
N TYR A 2 -36.47 22.01 22.12
CA TYR A 2 -36.69 21.70 20.69
C TYR A 2 -36.23 22.79 19.69
N VAL A 3 -35.91 22.61 18.39
CA VAL A 3 -35.83 21.52 17.39
C VAL A 3 -35.23 22.15 16.10
N THR A 4 -34.30 21.44 15.45
CA THR A 4 -34.09 21.19 14.00
C THR A 4 -34.56 22.13 12.85
N MET A 5 -33.60 22.36 11.92
CA MET A 5 -33.62 22.19 10.43
C MET A 5 -34.38 23.12 9.45
N ASN A 6 -33.57 23.60 8.48
CA ASN A 6 -33.77 23.73 7.02
C ASN A 6 -34.96 24.51 6.44
N ILE A 7 -34.67 25.37 5.44
CA ILE A 7 -35.31 25.41 4.10
C ILE A 7 -34.39 26.15 3.10
N PHE A 8 -34.15 25.48 1.97
CA PHE A 8 -33.59 25.98 0.71
C PHE A 8 -34.72 26.50 -0.21
N GLN A 9 -34.37 27.32 -1.21
CA GLN A 9 -35.18 27.87 -2.33
C GLN A 9 -35.89 29.20 -1.99
N HIS A 10 -35.69 30.31 -2.73
CA HIS A 10 -35.94 30.45 -4.16
C HIS A 10 -35.47 31.82 -4.69
N SER A 11 -35.21 31.85 -6.01
CA SER A 11 -35.49 32.95 -6.95
C SER A 11 -34.37 33.94 -7.29
N SER A 12 -33.64 33.59 -8.34
CA SER A 12 -33.16 34.53 -9.36
C SER A 12 -34.27 35.46 -9.83
N LYS A 13 -34.04 36.78 -9.78
CA LYS A 13 -34.62 37.82 -10.66
C LYS A 13 -34.03 39.18 -10.27
N GLY A 14 -33.48 39.90 -11.26
CA GLY A 14 -33.26 41.35 -11.13
C GLY A 14 -31.85 41.82 -11.51
N VAL A 15 -31.53 41.78 -12.81
CA VAL A 15 -30.63 42.76 -13.41
C VAL A 15 -31.47 44.02 -13.65
N LEU A 16 -31.01 45.19 -13.19
CA LEU A 16 -31.18 46.50 -13.84
C LEU A 16 -30.28 47.56 -13.18
N GLU A 17 -29.36 48.07 -14.02
CA GLU A 17 -28.89 49.46 -14.14
C GLU A 17 -28.26 50.21 -12.96
N LEU A 18 -26.95 50.47 -13.11
CA LEU A 18 -26.37 51.81 -13.01
C LEU A 18 -25.07 51.87 -13.82
N GLU A 19 -25.18 52.16 -15.11
CA GLU A 19 -24.07 52.74 -15.88
C GLU A 19 -23.87 54.19 -15.44
N ARG A 20 -22.65 54.57 -15.04
CA ARG A 20 -22.10 55.91 -15.29
C ARG A 20 -20.57 55.95 -15.14
N ALA A 21 -19.95 56.36 -16.26
CA ALA A 21 -18.66 57.02 -16.45
C ALA A 21 -17.48 56.20 -17.01
N PRO A 22 -16.71 56.75 -17.98
CA PRO A 22 -16.02 55.97 -19.01
C PRO A 22 -14.52 56.28 -19.08
N GLU A 23 -13.66 55.50 -18.45
CA GLU A 23 -12.19 55.61 -18.67
C GLU A 23 -11.44 54.27 -18.86
N LEU A 24 -12.12 53.12 -18.82
CA LEU A 24 -11.45 51.80 -18.88
C LEU A 24 -11.49 51.09 -20.25
N ARG A 25 -11.76 51.81 -21.34
CA ARG A 25 -11.89 51.22 -22.70
C ARG A 25 -10.72 51.48 -23.65
N ARG A 26 -9.48 51.63 -23.15
CA ARG A 26 -8.30 51.84 -24.03
C ARG A 26 -7.26 50.73 -24.08
N ILE A 27 -7.52 49.57 -23.46
CA ILE A 27 -6.63 48.41 -23.57
C ILE A 27 -7.46 47.16 -23.88
N ARG A 28 -8.23 47.21 -24.98
CA ARG A 28 -8.86 46.02 -25.57
C ARG A 28 -9.08 46.27 -27.04
N GLY A 29 -8.14 45.81 -27.85
CA GLY A 29 -8.26 45.85 -29.30
C GLY A 29 -6.93 45.61 -29.98
N LEU A 30 -6.58 44.34 -30.17
CA LEU A 30 -5.95 43.81 -31.38
C LEU A 30 -5.98 42.27 -31.31
N PHE A 31 -6.44 41.67 -32.41
CA PHE A 31 -6.61 40.23 -32.71
C PHE A 31 -7.85 39.53 -32.14
N PHE A 32 -8.96 39.61 -32.87
CA PHE A 32 -9.49 38.47 -33.63
C PHE A 32 -10.52 38.97 -34.65
N SER A 33 -10.30 38.63 -35.92
CA SER A 33 -11.28 38.71 -37.01
C SER A 33 -11.37 37.33 -37.65
N SER A 34 -12.51 36.66 -37.50
CA SER A 34 -13.39 36.38 -38.65
C SER A 34 -14.71 35.75 -38.17
N GLU A 35 -15.79 36.22 -38.80
CA GLU A 35 -17.19 35.82 -38.70
C GLU A 35 -17.39 34.37 -39.20
N SER A 36 -18.45 33.61 -38.88
CA SER A 36 -19.87 33.94 -39.06
C SER A 36 -20.77 32.80 -38.56
N THR A 37 -21.79 33.18 -37.76
CA THR A 37 -23.24 32.87 -37.91
C THR A 37 -23.64 31.56 -38.62
N ASN A 38 -24.49 30.66 -38.08
CA ASN A 38 -25.91 30.88 -37.77
C ASN A 38 -26.62 29.55 -37.38
N ARG A 39 -27.55 29.66 -36.42
CA ARG A 39 -28.86 28.97 -36.25
C ARG A 39 -28.98 27.44 -36.37
N ALA A 40 -29.54 26.82 -35.32
CA ALA A 40 -30.99 26.61 -35.23
C ALA A 40 -31.41 25.99 -33.88
N LEU A 41 -32.35 26.66 -33.22
CA LEU A 41 -33.17 26.17 -32.10
C LEU A 41 -34.17 25.11 -32.60
N SER A 42 -34.40 24.08 -31.79
CA SER A 42 -35.60 23.24 -31.87
C SER A 42 -36.07 22.87 -30.47
N ILE A 43 -37.27 23.33 -30.14
CA ILE A 43 -38.04 23.07 -28.92
C ILE A 43 -39.09 22.01 -29.25
N ARG A 44 -39.22 20.95 -28.45
CA ARG A 44 -40.45 20.15 -28.22
C ARG A 44 -40.21 19.16 -27.08
N SER A 45 -40.74 19.41 -25.87
CA SER A 45 -42.10 19.08 -25.39
C SER A 45 -42.14 17.72 -24.67
N ASN A 46 -42.26 17.79 -23.34
CA ASN A 46 -42.61 16.69 -22.47
C ASN A 46 -44.13 16.60 -22.33
N LYS A 47 -44.75 15.43 -22.57
CA LYS A 47 -46.08 15.07 -22.07
C LYS A 47 -46.38 13.58 -22.27
N GLY A 48 -46.89 12.91 -21.25
CA GLY A 48 -47.74 11.73 -21.42
C GLY A 48 -47.53 10.59 -20.42
N ASN A 49 -48.27 10.63 -19.33
CA ASN A 49 -48.46 9.54 -18.38
C ASN A 49 -49.38 8.46 -18.99
N SER A 50 -49.07 7.16 -18.86
CA SER A 50 -50.10 6.10 -18.83
C SER A 50 -49.57 4.78 -18.27
N SER A 51 -50.39 4.19 -17.41
CA SER A 51 -50.27 2.93 -16.69
C SER A 51 -50.59 1.72 -17.58
N ALA A 52 -49.79 0.65 -17.51
CA ALA A 52 -50.23 -0.72 -17.81
C ALA A 52 -49.37 -1.76 -17.08
N THR A 53 -50.03 -2.55 -16.23
CA THR A 53 -49.57 -3.78 -15.58
C THR A 53 -49.47 -4.95 -16.57
N SER A 54 -48.35 -5.71 -16.56
CA SER A 54 -48.21 -7.14 -16.95
C SER A 54 -46.73 -7.60 -16.81
N PRO A 55 -46.42 -8.92 -16.73
CA PRO A 55 -46.12 -9.67 -15.51
C PRO A 55 -44.63 -9.90 -15.25
N VAL A 56 -44.34 -10.38 -14.05
CA VAL A 56 -43.01 -10.78 -13.54
C VAL A 56 -42.37 -11.85 -14.45
N SER A 57 -41.32 -11.44 -15.18
CA SER A 57 -40.37 -12.33 -15.84
C SER A 57 -39.12 -12.45 -14.96
N ARG A 58 -38.85 -13.66 -14.45
CA ARG A 58 -37.59 -14.01 -13.79
C ARG A 58 -36.43 -13.74 -14.75
N LYS A 59 -35.67 -12.67 -14.52
CA LYS A 59 -34.37 -12.49 -15.19
C LYS A 59 -33.38 -13.49 -14.61
N GLY A 60 -33.13 -14.56 -15.36
CA GLY A 60 -31.95 -15.40 -15.16
C GLY A 60 -30.68 -14.56 -15.27
N PHE A 61 -29.73 -14.82 -14.39
CA PHE A 61 -28.42 -14.20 -14.40
C PHE A 61 -27.73 -14.45 -15.75
N SER A 62 -27.58 -13.40 -16.55
CA SER A 62 -26.72 -13.41 -17.74
C SER A 62 -25.27 -13.22 -17.28
N PHE A 63 -24.47 -14.28 -17.43
CA PHE A 63 -23.02 -14.29 -17.20
C PHE A 63 -22.23 -13.32 -18.10
N SER A 64 -22.89 -12.63 -19.04
CA SER A 64 -22.27 -11.65 -19.93
C SER A 64 -21.97 -10.30 -19.27
N SER A 65 -22.43 -10.07 -18.03
CA SER A 65 -22.22 -8.80 -17.30
C SER A 65 -21.01 -8.78 -16.36
N LEU A 66 -20.35 -9.92 -16.12
CA LEU A 66 -19.22 -10.06 -15.20
C LEU A 66 -17.84 -10.06 -15.89
N ARG A 67 -17.77 -9.92 -17.21
CA ARG A 67 -16.50 -9.88 -17.98
C ARG A 67 -16.44 -8.83 -19.09
N GLY A 68 -17.31 -7.83 -19.06
CA GLY A 68 -17.12 -6.65 -19.88
C GLY A 68 -15.93 -5.84 -19.35
N SER A 69 -14.82 -5.86 -20.10
CA SER A 69 -13.55 -5.09 -19.91
C SER A 69 -12.34 -5.84 -19.36
N ILE A 70 -11.96 -6.97 -19.97
CA ILE A 70 -10.52 -7.29 -20.07
C ILE A 70 -9.90 -6.42 -21.16
N GLN A 71 -9.92 -5.10 -20.93
CA GLN A 71 -9.01 -4.20 -21.63
C GLN A 71 -7.56 -4.64 -21.31
N PRO A 72 -6.65 -4.68 -22.29
CA PRO A 72 -5.25 -5.01 -22.05
C PRO A 72 -4.68 -4.06 -20.98
N GLU A 73 -3.90 -4.59 -20.04
CA GLU A 73 -3.33 -3.88 -18.88
C GLU A 73 -2.75 -2.51 -19.24
N LEU A 74 -2.09 -2.38 -20.39
CA LEU A 74 -1.53 -1.13 -20.90
C LEU A 74 -2.61 -0.09 -21.22
N SER A 75 -3.69 -0.47 -21.91
CA SER A 75 -4.81 0.44 -22.20
C SER A 75 -5.57 0.87 -20.93
N LYS A 76 -5.64 0.00 -19.90
CA LYS A 76 -6.19 0.34 -18.58
C LYS A 76 -5.32 1.35 -17.85
N ARG A 77 -4.00 1.19 -17.89
CA ARG A 77 -3.04 2.13 -17.30
C ARG A 77 -3.07 3.49 -18.01
N LEU A 78 -3.07 3.49 -19.34
CA LEU A 78 -3.20 4.72 -20.14
C LEU A 78 -4.56 5.42 -19.91
N TYR A 79 -5.64 4.64 -19.72
CA TYR A 79 -6.94 5.21 -19.34
C TYR A 79 -6.89 5.89 -17.97
N ARG A 80 -6.26 5.28 -16.96
CA ARG A 80 -6.06 5.91 -15.64
C ARG A 80 -5.22 7.18 -15.74
N LEU A 81 -4.19 7.19 -16.58
CA LEU A 81 -3.37 8.37 -16.85
C LEU A 81 -4.23 9.50 -17.43
N ILE A 82 -4.98 9.24 -18.51
CA ILE A 82 -5.88 10.22 -19.15
C ILE A 82 -6.95 10.76 -18.18
N LYS A 83 -7.43 9.93 -17.25
CA LYS A 83 -8.38 10.32 -16.21
C LYS A 83 -7.72 11.22 -15.15
N SER A 84 -6.50 10.88 -14.73
CA SER A 84 -5.74 11.67 -13.75
C SER A 84 -5.37 13.04 -14.33
N THR A 85 -4.91 13.10 -15.58
CA THR A 85 -4.65 14.38 -16.27
C THR A 85 -5.90 15.26 -16.37
N ASN A 86 -7.09 14.68 -16.58
CA ASN A 86 -8.34 15.46 -16.55
C ASN A 86 -8.62 16.07 -15.19
N THR A 87 -8.25 15.37 -14.11
CA THR A 87 -8.44 15.89 -12.74
C THR A 87 -7.47 17.05 -12.49
N LEU A 88 -6.23 16.92 -12.99
CA LEU A 88 -5.23 17.99 -12.95
C LEU A 88 -5.68 19.24 -13.74
N ILE A 89 -6.21 19.07 -14.96
CA ILE A 89 -6.76 20.17 -15.77
C ILE A 89 -7.85 20.91 -14.99
N SER A 90 -8.82 20.19 -14.42
CA SER A 90 -9.89 20.81 -13.63
C SER A 90 -9.38 21.54 -12.39
N ALA A 91 -8.28 21.07 -11.78
CA ALA A 91 -7.65 21.75 -10.66
C ALA A 91 -7.01 23.08 -11.08
N HIS A 92 -6.33 23.14 -12.24
CA HIS A 92 -5.75 24.39 -12.76
C HIS A 92 -6.83 25.39 -13.22
N GLU A 93 -7.89 24.94 -13.90
CA GLU A 93 -9.03 25.80 -14.25
C GLU A 93 -9.68 26.40 -12.99
N SER A 94 -9.82 25.60 -11.93
CA SER A 94 -10.39 26.07 -10.66
C SER A 94 -9.43 27.06 -9.99
N ALA A 95 -8.13 26.77 -9.96
CA ALA A 95 -7.13 27.67 -9.41
C ALA A 95 -7.09 29.02 -10.15
N GLY A 96 -7.22 29.02 -11.48
CA GLY A 96 -7.32 30.24 -12.29
C GLY A 96 -8.57 31.07 -11.94
N LYS A 97 -9.75 30.43 -11.86
CA LYS A 97 -11.01 31.08 -11.48
C LYS A 97 -10.95 31.68 -10.07
N GLU A 98 -10.44 30.93 -9.10
CA GLU A 98 -10.27 31.40 -7.73
C GLU A 98 -9.28 32.57 -7.66
N ARG A 99 -8.19 32.54 -8.46
CA ARG A 99 -7.24 33.64 -8.53
C ARG A 99 -7.88 34.95 -9.03
N VAL A 100 -8.72 34.85 -10.07
CA VAL A 100 -9.48 36.01 -10.58
C VAL A 100 -10.51 36.49 -9.56
N ALA A 101 -11.19 35.58 -8.85
CA ALA A 101 -12.11 35.95 -7.78
C ALA A 101 -11.40 36.70 -6.64
N ILE A 102 -10.23 36.23 -6.21
CA ILE A 102 -9.38 36.88 -5.22
C ILE A 102 -8.94 38.28 -5.70
N ALA A 103 -8.59 38.42 -6.98
CA ALA A 103 -8.23 39.71 -7.56
C ALA A 103 -9.37 40.73 -7.44
N THR A 104 -10.61 40.33 -7.76
CA THR A 104 -11.79 41.18 -7.60
C THR A 104 -12.03 41.57 -6.14
N GLN A 105 -11.98 40.59 -5.23
CA GLN A 105 -12.15 40.84 -3.80
C GLN A 105 -11.08 41.79 -3.23
N LEU A 106 -9.84 41.70 -3.70
CA LEU A 106 -8.76 42.59 -3.29
C LEU A 106 -9.01 44.04 -3.72
N SER A 107 -9.50 44.25 -4.95
CA SER A 107 -9.86 45.58 -5.44
C SER A 107 -11.04 46.16 -4.65
N GLU A 108 -12.11 45.38 -4.45
CA GLU A 108 -13.29 45.78 -3.66
C GLU A 108 -12.94 46.11 -2.20
N TRP A 109 -12.09 45.29 -1.56
CA TRP A 109 -11.64 45.54 -0.20
C TRP A 109 -10.83 46.84 -0.11
N GLY A 110 -9.92 47.07 -1.06
CA GLY A 110 -9.10 48.27 -1.08
C GLY A 110 -9.92 49.55 -1.20
N GLU A 111 -10.96 49.57 -2.05
CA GLU A 111 -11.89 50.69 -2.17
C GLU A 111 -12.61 50.99 -0.83
N GLN A 112 -12.98 49.95 -0.07
CA GLN A 112 -13.67 50.10 1.22
C GLN A 112 -12.78 50.63 2.35
N THR A 113 -11.45 50.60 2.19
CA THR A 113 -10.51 51.09 3.23
C THR A 113 -10.56 52.61 3.40
N GLY A 114 -11.01 53.35 2.38
CA GLY A 114 -10.98 54.82 2.37
C GLY A 114 -9.57 55.42 2.28
N ASP A 115 -8.53 54.61 2.05
CA ASP A 115 -7.16 55.04 1.81
C ASP A 115 -6.87 55.03 0.29
N GLU A 116 -6.59 56.20 -0.28
CA GLU A 116 -6.35 56.36 -1.72
C GLU A 116 -5.14 55.55 -2.22
N ALA A 117 -4.08 55.40 -1.40
CA ALA A 117 -2.90 54.63 -1.79
C ALA A 117 -3.19 53.14 -1.80
N VAL A 118 -3.88 52.64 -0.77
CA VAL A 118 -4.27 51.24 -0.67
C VAL A 118 -5.24 50.88 -1.78
N SER A 119 -6.26 51.71 -2.04
CA SER A 119 -7.25 51.50 -3.11
C SER A 119 -6.60 51.47 -4.51
N ASP A 120 -5.70 52.40 -4.82
CA ASP A 120 -5.06 52.47 -6.13
C ASP A 120 -4.09 51.30 -6.40
N ILE A 121 -3.36 50.86 -5.37
CA ILE A 121 -2.40 49.75 -5.48
C ILE A 121 -3.12 48.39 -5.43
N SER A 122 -4.13 48.20 -4.58
CA SER A 122 -4.89 46.96 -4.51
C SER A 122 -5.60 46.65 -5.83
N ASP A 123 -6.14 47.67 -6.51
CA ASP A 123 -6.76 47.53 -7.83
C ASP A 123 -5.74 47.04 -8.87
N LYS A 124 -4.57 47.66 -8.95
CA LYS A 124 -3.52 47.27 -9.91
C LYS A 124 -2.88 45.92 -9.60
N VAL A 125 -2.72 45.58 -8.32
CA VAL A 125 -2.32 44.23 -7.91
C VAL A 125 -3.39 43.22 -8.30
N GLY A 126 -4.68 43.58 -8.17
CA GLY A 126 -5.80 42.82 -8.70
C GLY A 126 -5.64 42.52 -10.20
N VAL A 127 -5.31 43.52 -11.03
CA VAL A 127 -5.04 43.32 -12.47
C VAL A 127 -3.92 42.28 -12.68
N VAL A 128 -2.79 42.41 -11.99
CA VAL A 128 -1.67 41.44 -12.08
C VAL A 128 -2.11 40.03 -11.68
N LEU A 129 -2.89 39.89 -10.60
CA LEU A 129 -3.40 38.60 -10.13
C LEU A 129 -4.40 37.99 -11.13
N SER A 130 -5.24 38.81 -11.76
CA SER A 130 -6.16 38.36 -12.82
C SER A 130 -5.39 37.78 -14.00
N GLU A 131 -4.34 38.45 -14.47
CA GLU A 131 -3.46 37.95 -15.53
C GLU A 131 -2.77 36.62 -15.15
N VAL A 132 -2.33 36.48 -13.89
CA VAL A 132 -1.82 35.19 -13.39
C VAL A 132 -2.90 34.09 -13.47
N GLY A 133 -4.15 34.43 -13.19
CA GLY A 133 -5.29 33.52 -13.34
C GLY A 133 -5.56 33.10 -14.80
N GLU A 134 -5.46 34.03 -15.75
CA GLU A 134 -5.59 33.74 -17.19
C GLU A 134 -4.46 32.85 -17.73
N LEU A 135 -3.24 32.98 -17.18
CA LEU A 135 -2.13 32.07 -17.50
C LEU A 135 -2.38 30.64 -17.00
N GLU A 136 -3.02 30.46 -15.84
CA GLU A 136 -3.41 29.12 -15.35
C GLU A 136 -4.44 28.45 -16.25
N ASP A 137 -5.41 29.23 -16.74
CA ASP A 137 -6.43 28.73 -17.68
C ASP A 137 -5.79 28.35 -19.02
N SER A 138 -4.88 29.17 -19.54
CA SER A 138 -4.13 28.87 -20.77
C SER A 138 -3.28 27.60 -20.64
N TYR A 139 -2.66 27.38 -19.48
CA TYR A 139 -1.91 26.15 -19.18
C TYR A 139 -2.82 24.92 -19.11
N ALA A 140 -4.02 25.06 -18.52
CA ALA A 140 -5.01 23.99 -18.48
C ALA A 140 -5.45 23.56 -19.89
N HIS A 141 -5.59 24.50 -20.83
CA HIS A 141 -5.86 24.22 -22.24
C HIS A 141 -4.72 23.42 -22.89
N ALA A 142 -3.46 23.82 -22.66
CA ALA A 142 -2.30 23.09 -23.18
C ALA A 142 -2.20 21.65 -22.62
N LEU A 143 -2.56 21.44 -21.35
CA LEU A 143 -2.68 20.12 -20.75
C LEU A 143 -3.78 19.26 -21.41
N ASP A 144 -4.92 19.85 -21.80
CA ASP A 144 -5.95 19.09 -22.53
C ASP A 144 -5.51 18.71 -23.95
N ASP A 145 -4.72 19.55 -24.62
CA ASP A 145 -4.09 19.23 -25.91
C ASP A 145 -3.10 18.05 -25.79
N ALA A 146 -2.23 18.06 -24.78
CA ALA A 146 -1.35 16.93 -24.48
C ALA A 146 -2.15 15.65 -24.18
N ARG A 147 -3.21 15.78 -23.38
CA ARG A 147 -4.15 14.69 -23.09
C ARG A 147 -4.87 14.17 -24.33
N ALA A 148 -5.21 15.04 -25.29
CA ALA A 148 -5.84 14.64 -26.54
C ALA A 148 -4.92 13.72 -27.37
N ARG A 149 -3.62 13.98 -27.41
CA ARG A 149 -2.63 13.12 -28.06
C ARG A 149 -2.53 11.74 -27.38
N LEU A 150 -2.60 11.67 -26.05
CA LEU A 150 -2.67 10.40 -25.32
C LEU A 150 -3.96 9.62 -25.60
N LYS A 151 -5.11 10.30 -25.79
CA LYS A 151 -6.37 9.66 -26.21
C LYS A 151 -6.24 9.00 -27.59
N VAL A 152 -5.47 9.58 -28.52
CA VAL A 152 -5.20 8.98 -29.83
C VAL A 152 -4.48 7.64 -29.68
N ILE A 153 -3.45 7.55 -28.83
CA ILE A 153 -2.72 6.30 -28.54
C ILE A 153 -3.70 5.22 -28.03
N ARG A 154 -4.51 5.57 -27.03
CA ARG A 154 -5.51 4.65 -26.46
C ARG A 154 -6.54 4.18 -27.50
N ASN A 155 -7.04 5.08 -28.34
CA ASN A 155 -8.04 4.75 -29.36
C ASN A 155 -7.49 3.80 -30.43
N THR A 156 -6.24 3.99 -30.82
CA THR A 156 -5.53 3.08 -31.73
C THR A 156 -5.36 1.69 -31.12
N GLU A 157 -5.08 1.57 -29.82
CA GLU A 157 -5.05 0.26 -29.14
C GLU A 157 -6.44 -0.36 -28.96
N ARG A 158 -7.47 0.48 -28.78
CA ARG A 158 -8.85 0.02 -28.58
C ARG A 158 -9.48 -0.55 -29.85
N SER A 159 -9.00 -0.19 -31.04
CA SER A 159 -9.55 -0.67 -32.32
C SER A 159 -9.42 -2.18 -32.53
N VAL A 160 -8.50 -2.85 -31.80
CA VAL A 160 -8.29 -4.31 -31.86
C VAL A 160 -9.24 -5.09 -30.94
N GLN A 161 -9.85 -4.42 -29.97
CA GLN A 161 -10.69 -5.07 -28.96
C GLN A 161 -11.91 -5.82 -29.52
N PRO A 162 -12.63 -5.31 -30.54
CA PRO A 162 -13.79 -6.02 -31.09
C PRO A 162 -13.45 -7.41 -31.67
N SER A 163 -12.25 -7.57 -32.25
CA SER A 163 -11.81 -8.86 -32.80
C SER A 163 -11.48 -9.87 -31.68
N ARG A 164 -10.85 -9.41 -30.60
CA ARG A 164 -10.60 -10.21 -29.39
C ARG A 164 -11.90 -10.63 -28.70
N ASP A 165 -12.83 -9.69 -28.52
CA ASP A 165 -14.14 -9.95 -27.93
C ASP A 165 -14.96 -10.94 -28.77
N HIS A 166 -14.80 -10.95 -30.09
CA HIS A 166 -15.48 -11.90 -30.98
C HIS A 166 -14.92 -13.32 -30.81
N LYS A 167 -13.60 -13.48 -30.77
CA LYS A 167 -12.92 -14.77 -30.50
C LYS A 167 -13.36 -15.35 -29.14
N ASP A 168 -13.34 -14.53 -28.09
CA ASP A 168 -13.68 -14.97 -26.73
C ASP A 168 -15.14 -15.41 -26.60
N LYS A 169 -16.07 -14.75 -27.31
CA LYS A 169 -17.48 -15.15 -27.35
C LYS A 169 -17.69 -16.54 -27.95
N ILE A 170 -16.98 -16.86 -29.05
CA ILE A 170 -17.07 -18.17 -29.71
C ILE A 170 -16.48 -19.25 -28.79
N ALA A 171 -15.34 -18.96 -28.14
CA ALA A 171 -14.72 -19.87 -27.17
C ALA A 171 -15.64 -20.16 -25.97
N ASP A 172 -16.31 -19.15 -25.43
CA ASP A 172 -17.30 -19.28 -24.35
C ASP A 172 -18.54 -20.08 -24.79
N GLU A 173 -19.01 -19.91 -26.03
CA GLU A 173 -20.13 -20.68 -26.59
C GLU A 173 -19.78 -22.16 -26.74
N ILE A 174 -18.56 -22.47 -27.21
CA ILE A 174 -18.02 -23.84 -27.24
C ILE A 174 -17.97 -24.43 -25.83
N GLN A 175 -17.46 -23.70 -24.85
CA GLN A 175 -17.35 -24.19 -23.48
C GLN A 175 -18.74 -24.47 -22.87
N ARG A 176 -19.73 -23.60 -23.11
CA ARG A 176 -21.11 -23.81 -22.66
C ARG A 176 -21.78 -24.99 -23.34
N LEU A 177 -21.57 -25.19 -24.65
CA LEU A 177 -22.13 -26.33 -25.38
C LEU A 177 -21.48 -27.64 -24.97
N LYS A 178 -20.16 -27.67 -24.73
CA LYS A 178 -19.45 -28.85 -24.18
C LYS A 178 -19.97 -29.27 -22.80
N LEU A 179 -20.42 -28.31 -21.99
CA LEU A 179 -21.01 -28.58 -20.66
C LEU A 179 -22.47 -29.06 -20.72
N ARG A 180 -23.26 -28.63 -21.71
CA ARG A 180 -24.69 -28.97 -21.81
C ARG A 180 -24.97 -30.17 -22.72
N GLU A 181 -24.30 -30.24 -23.87
CA GLU A 181 -24.56 -31.21 -24.94
C GLU A 181 -23.23 -31.65 -25.59
N PRO A 182 -22.47 -32.55 -24.95
CA PRO A 182 -21.11 -32.91 -25.39
C PRO A 182 -21.03 -33.63 -26.75
N GLN A 183 -22.16 -34.11 -27.30
CA GLN A 183 -22.22 -34.78 -28.62
C GLN A 183 -22.81 -33.91 -29.74
N SER A 184 -23.00 -32.61 -29.50
CA SER A 184 -23.60 -31.72 -30.50
C SER A 184 -22.65 -31.48 -31.69
N THR A 185 -23.15 -31.70 -32.92
CA THR A 185 -22.43 -31.38 -34.17
C THR A 185 -22.11 -29.89 -34.32
N ARG A 186 -22.80 -29.04 -33.56
CA ARG A 186 -22.60 -27.59 -33.49
C ARG A 186 -21.28 -27.19 -32.82
N ILE A 187 -20.68 -28.08 -32.02
CA ILE A 187 -19.35 -27.86 -31.43
C ILE A 187 -18.29 -27.82 -32.55
N VAL A 188 -18.39 -28.73 -33.52
CA VAL A 188 -17.44 -28.81 -34.64
C VAL A 188 -17.54 -27.58 -35.54
N THR A 189 -18.77 -27.08 -35.79
CA THR A 189 -18.95 -25.85 -36.57
C THR A 189 -18.40 -24.62 -35.85
N LEU A 190 -18.62 -24.50 -34.54
CA LEU A 190 -18.08 -23.39 -33.74
C LEU A 190 -16.56 -23.47 -33.60
N GLU A 191 -15.97 -24.67 -33.56
CA GLU A 191 -14.51 -24.84 -33.57
C GLU A 191 -13.91 -24.35 -34.89
N HIS A 192 -14.54 -24.60 -36.04
CA HIS A 192 -14.13 -24.02 -37.32
C HIS A 192 -14.31 -22.49 -37.35
N GLU A 193 -15.38 -21.96 -36.78
CA GLU A 193 -15.58 -20.51 -36.65
C GLU A 193 -14.55 -19.87 -35.72
N LEU A 194 -14.12 -20.56 -34.65
CA LEU A 194 -13.07 -20.11 -33.74
C LEU A 194 -11.73 -20.00 -34.47
N VAL A 195 -11.38 -20.99 -35.29
CA VAL A 195 -10.15 -20.97 -36.11
C VAL A 195 -10.17 -19.79 -37.09
N ARG A 196 -11.34 -19.50 -37.69
CA ARG A 196 -11.51 -18.33 -38.57
C ARG A 196 -11.38 -17.01 -37.81
N ALA A 197 -12.05 -16.89 -36.66
CA ALA A 197 -11.95 -15.71 -35.80
C ALA A 197 -10.53 -15.51 -35.25
N GLU A 198 -9.79 -16.59 -35.01
CA GLU A 198 -8.38 -16.55 -34.61
C GLU A 198 -7.49 -16.06 -35.76
N ALA A 199 -7.74 -16.50 -36.99
CA ALA A 199 -7.04 -15.98 -38.16
C ALA A 199 -7.35 -14.49 -38.40
N GLU A 200 -8.61 -14.07 -38.27
CA GLU A 200 -9.01 -12.66 -38.36
C GLU A 200 -8.37 -11.80 -37.26
N ASN A 201 -8.32 -12.30 -36.03
CA ASN A 201 -7.63 -11.63 -34.92
C ASN A 201 -6.11 -11.58 -35.15
N LEU A 202 -5.49 -12.63 -35.70
CA LEU A 202 -4.07 -12.61 -36.06
C LEU A 202 -3.78 -11.62 -37.19
N VAL A 203 -4.69 -11.46 -38.16
CA VAL A 203 -4.55 -10.47 -39.23
C VAL A 203 -4.73 -9.06 -38.67
N ALA A 204 -5.73 -8.82 -37.82
CA ALA A 204 -5.91 -7.55 -37.13
C ALA A 204 -4.69 -7.23 -36.25
N GLU A 205 -4.27 -8.17 -35.42
CA GLU A 205 -3.06 -8.05 -34.61
C GLU A 205 -1.82 -7.87 -35.46
N ALA A 206 -1.67 -8.48 -36.64
CA ALA A 206 -0.54 -8.30 -37.55
C ALA A 206 -0.55 -6.94 -38.27
N GLN A 207 -1.73 -6.45 -38.67
CA GLN A 207 -1.90 -5.10 -39.22
C GLN A 207 -1.51 -4.02 -38.19
N LEU A 208 -1.79 -4.28 -36.91
CA LEU A 208 -1.38 -3.45 -35.78
C LEU A 208 0.09 -3.71 -35.36
N SER A 209 0.53 -4.96 -35.37
CA SER A 209 1.88 -5.41 -34.98
C SER A 209 2.88 -5.34 -36.13
N ASN A 210 2.60 -4.57 -37.17
CA ASN A 210 3.68 -3.89 -37.88
C ASN A 210 4.36 -3.00 -36.83
N ILE A 211 5.31 -3.59 -36.09
CA ILE A 211 6.07 -3.06 -34.96
C ILE A 211 6.64 -1.66 -35.29
N LEU A 212 6.87 -1.41 -36.57
CA LEU A 212 7.30 -0.13 -37.15
C LEU A 212 6.23 0.98 -37.13
N ILE A 213 4.94 0.70 -37.30
CA ILE A 213 3.89 1.72 -37.43
C ILE A 213 3.32 2.12 -36.07
N ILE A 214 2.89 1.17 -35.23
CA ILE A 214 2.41 1.50 -33.87
C ILE A 214 3.54 2.00 -32.99
N GLY A 215 4.73 1.38 -33.07
CA GLY A 215 5.90 1.86 -32.35
C GLY A 215 6.24 3.30 -32.73
N ARG A 216 6.22 3.63 -34.03
CA ARG A 216 6.49 4.99 -34.52
C ARG A 216 5.39 5.97 -34.11
N GLN A 217 4.12 5.61 -34.29
CA GLN A 217 3.00 6.51 -33.97
C GLN A 217 2.85 6.76 -32.46
N THR A 218 3.05 5.73 -31.64
CA THR A 218 3.04 5.84 -30.18
C THR A 218 4.19 6.71 -29.69
N ARG A 219 5.42 6.47 -30.17
CA ARG A 219 6.59 7.30 -29.85
C ARG A 219 6.41 8.74 -30.30
N LYS A 220 5.85 8.96 -31.49
CA LYS A 220 5.55 10.30 -32.03
C LYS A 220 4.54 11.04 -31.16
N ASN A 221 3.37 10.45 -30.91
CA ASN A 221 2.32 11.08 -30.10
C ASN A 221 2.77 11.32 -28.65
N LEU A 222 3.58 10.42 -28.08
CA LEU A 222 4.15 10.59 -26.75
C LEU A 222 5.13 11.77 -26.72
N LYS A 223 6.04 11.83 -27.69
CA LYS A 223 6.99 12.94 -27.82
C LYS A 223 6.25 14.27 -27.96
N GLU A 224 5.31 14.37 -28.89
CA GLU A 224 4.54 15.59 -29.12
C GLU A 224 3.66 16.00 -27.93
N ALA A 225 3.14 15.04 -27.15
CA ALA A 225 2.35 15.35 -25.95
C ALA A 225 3.20 16.02 -24.87
N TYR A 226 4.32 15.41 -24.52
CA TYR A 226 5.17 15.93 -23.44
C TYR A 226 6.04 17.10 -23.87
N ASP A 227 6.43 17.19 -25.14
CA ASP A 227 7.12 18.36 -25.68
C ASP A 227 6.24 19.62 -25.58
N ALA A 228 4.96 19.51 -25.96
CA ALA A 228 3.99 20.61 -25.80
C ALA A 228 3.69 20.92 -24.33
N GLU A 229 3.56 19.90 -23.48
CA GLU A 229 3.33 20.09 -22.03
C GLU A 229 4.52 20.79 -21.36
N PHE A 230 5.76 20.39 -21.65
CA PHE A 230 6.95 21.03 -21.09
C PHE A 230 7.13 22.46 -21.60
N ALA A 231 6.86 22.72 -22.88
CA ALA A 231 6.85 24.07 -23.41
C ALA A 231 5.83 24.97 -22.68
N ALA A 232 4.61 24.45 -22.43
CA ALA A 232 3.58 25.18 -21.69
C ALA A 232 3.94 25.41 -20.21
N ILE A 233 4.65 24.47 -19.57
CA ILE A 233 5.18 24.63 -18.21
C ILE A 233 6.20 25.78 -18.18
N ILE A 234 7.14 25.81 -19.12
CA ILE A 234 8.16 26.86 -19.21
C ILE A 234 7.49 28.22 -19.43
N GLU A 235 6.58 28.31 -20.40
CA GLU A 235 5.81 29.52 -20.69
C GLU A 235 5.07 30.05 -19.45
N ARG A 236 4.32 29.18 -18.77
CA ARG A 236 3.59 29.54 -17.55
C ARG A 236 4.54 30.06 -16.46
N ALA A 237 5.63 29.34 -16.20
CA ALA A 237 6.57 29.70 -15.13
C ALA A 237 7.24 31.05 -15.40
N GLU A 238 7.74 31.27 -16.61
CA GLU A 238 8.46 32.50 -16.96
C GLU A 238 7.54 33.73 -16.96
N LYS A 239 6.33 33.61 -17.54
CA LYS A 239 5.33 34.68 -17.51
C LYS A 239 4.84 35.00 -16.10
N GLN A 240 4.64 33.99 -15.25
CA GLN A 240 4.31 34.19 -13.84
C GLN A 240 5.43 34.90 -13.06
N ILE A 241 6.70 34.58 -13.35
CA ILE A 241 7.84 35.28 -12.76
C ILE A 241 7.85 36.76 -13.15
N LEU A 242 7.56 37.09 -14.43
CA LEU A 242 7.47 38.48 -14.89
C LEU A 242 6.35 39.24 -14.16
N LEU A 243 5.14 38.66 -14.12
CA LEU A 243 3.99 39.26 -13.41
C LEU A 243 4.27 39.44 -11.91
N ALA A 244 4.88 38.45 -11.25
CA ALA A 244 5.23 38.54 -9.83
C ALA A 244 6.26 39.65 -9.55
N LYS A 245 7.25 39.84 -10.43
CA LYS A 245 8.22 40.93 -10.32
C LYS A 245 7.55 42.31 -10.40
N HIS A 246 6.63 42.50 -11.35
CA HIS A 246 5.87 43.76 -11.47
C HIS A 246 4.88 43.97 -10.33
N GLY A 247 4.22 42.91 -9.84
CA GLY A 247 3.41 42.95 -8.62
C GLY A 247 4.19 43.44 -7.41
N ARG A 248 5.43 42.98 -7.23
CA ARG A 248 6.33 43.49 -6.18
C ARG A 248 6.73 44.95 -6.38
N ARG A 249 6.94 45.40 -7.63
CA ARG A 249 7.19 46.82 -7.94
C ARG A 249 5.99 47.70 -7.56
N LEU A 250 4.76 47.21 -7.74
CA LEU A 250 3.55 47.93 -7.32
C LEU A 250 3.48 48.07 -5.79
N LEU A 251 3.71 46.98 -5.05
CA LEU A 251 3.69 47.00 -3.58
C LEU A 251 4.74 47.94 -2.98
N ALA A 252 5.89 48.11 -3.64
CA ALA A 252 6.94 49.04 -3.20
C ALA A 252 6.55 50.52 -3.28
N LEU A 253 5.39 50.85 -3.88
CA LEU A 253 4.84 52.22 -3.92
C LEU A 253 3.96 52.56 -2.71
N LEU A 254 3.66 51.58 -1.85
CA LEU A 254 2.93 51.78 -0.60
C LEU A 254 3.90 52.24 0.51
N ASP A 255 3.56 53.35 1.16
CA ASP A 255 4.24 53.83 2.36
C ASP A 255 3.72 53.06 3.58
N ASP A 256 4.58 52.30 4.25
CA ASP A 256 4.29 51.50 5.43
C ASP A 256 4.68 52.19 6.75
N GLU A 257 5.11 53.47 6.70
CA GLU A 257 5.45 54.24 7.90
C GLU A 257 4.23 54.37 8.85
N PRO A 258 4.37 54.03 10.15
CA PRO A 258 3.29 54.15 11.11
C PRO A 258 2.95 55.63 11.36
N VAL A 259 1.66 55.96 11.32
CA VAL A 259 1.19 57.34 11.52
C VAL A 259 1.01 57.60 13.02
N THR A 260 1.64 58.66 13.52
CA THR A 260 1.45 59.13 14.90
C THR A 260 0.01 59.61 15.12
N PRO A 261 -0.63 59.28 16.26
CA PRO A 261 -1.97 59.76 16.56
C PRO A 261 -2.05 61.30 16.52
N GLY A 262 -2.79 61.85 15.55
CA GLY A 262 -2.95 63.30 15.34
C GLY A 262 -2.38 63.82 14.01
N ASP A 263 -1.48 63.08 13.36
CA ASP A 263 -0.94 63.41 12.05
C ASP A 263 -1.80 62.82 10.92
N ARG A 264 -1.80 63.47 9.75
CA ARG A 264 -2.42 62.93 8.52
C ARG A 264 -1.40 62.13 7.72
N ARG A 265 -1.83 61.02 7.11
CA ARG A 265 -1.01 60.29 6.12
C ARG A 265 -0.56 61.22 5.00
N ARG A 266 0.65 60.99 4.48
CA ARG A 266 1.15 61.71 3.31
C ARG A 266 0.19 61.49 2.13
N PRO A 267 -0.12 62.52 1.33
CA PRO A 267 -0.96 62.36 0.15
C PRO A 267 -0.35 61.38 -0.84
N TYR A 268 -1.17 60.53 -1.44
CA TYR A 268 -0.71 59.56 -2.44
C TYR A 268 -0.35 60.25 -3.75
N THR A 269 0.90 60.09 -4.22
CA THR A 269 1.39 60.70 -5.48
C THR A 269 1.84 59.69 -6.53
N HIS A 270 1.83 58.39 -6.22
CA HIS A 270 2.45 57.35 -7.07
C HIS A 270 1.53 56.75 -8.15
N GLY A 271 0.29 57.24 -8.31
CA GLY A 271 -0.68 56.66 -9.26
C GLY A 271 -0.19 56.59 -10.72
N ALA A 272 0.52 57.61 -11.20
CA ALA A 272 1.10 57.62 -12.55
C ALA A 272 2.22 56.56 -12.71
N GLN A 273 3.04 56.39 -11.68
CA GLN A 273 4.11 55.41 -11.64
C GLN A 273 3.55 53.98 -11.58
N ALA A 274 2.50 53.76 -10.78
CA ALA A 274 1.82 52.48 -10.67
C ALA A 274 1.19 52.06 -12.02
N ARG A 275 0.59 53.01 -12.76
CA ARG A 275 0.08 52.77 -14.11
C ARG A 275 1.19 52.43 -15.10
N GLN A 276 2.34 53.09 -15.00
CA GLN A 276 3.49 52.76 -15.85
C GLN A 276 4.01 51.33 -15.60
N ILE A 277 4.03 50.85 -14.35
CA ILE A 277 4.43 49.47 -14.03
C ILE A 277 3.51 48.44 -14.70
N LEU A 278 2.20 48.71 -14.79
CA LEU A 278 1.30 47.83 -15.54
C LEU A 278 1.57 47.84 -17.05
N ASN A 279 1.88 49.00 -17.63
CA ASN A 279 2.27 49.09 -19.04
C ASN A 279 3.57 48.31 -19.31
N ASP A 280 4.56 48.43 -18.40
CA ASP A 280 5.81 47.67 -18.48
C ASP A 280 5.54 46.16 -18.43
N ALA A 281 4.61 45.72 -17.55
CA ALA A 281 4.21 44.32 -17.45
C ALA A 281 3.55 43.81 -18.73
N GLU A 282 2.67 44.61 -19.34
CA GLU A 282 2.04 44.28 -20.62
C GLU A 282 3.07 44.20 -21.75
N GLU A 283 4.04 45.10 -21.79
CA GLU A 283 5.13 45.11 -22.79
C GLU A 283 6.07 43.90 -22.62
N ASP A 284 6.48 43.58 -21.39
CA ASP A 284 7.31 42.42 -21.09
C ASP A 284 6.61 41.10 -21.46
N LEU A 285 5.30 40.98 -21.20
CA LEU A 285 4.52 39.82 -21.62
C LEU A 285 4.41 39.69 -23.13
N LYS A 286 4.28 40.80 -23.86
CA LYS A 286 4.25 40.82 -25.34
C LYS A 286 5.61 40.47 -25.96
N ASN A 287 6.69 40.91 -25.33
CA ASN A 287 8.06 40.66 -25.79
C ASN A 287 8.60 39.29 -25.38
N TRP A 288 7.90 38.57 -24.50
CA TRP A 288 8.29 37.22 -24.10
C TRP A 288 8.27 36.26 -25.31
N ALA A 289 9.34 35.49 -25.45
CA ALA A 289 9.47 34.45 -26.47
C ALA A 289 10.16 33.22 -25.86
N LEU A 290 9.65 32.04 -26.21
CA LEU A 290 10.19 30.77 -25.74
C LEU A 290 11.58 30.51 -26.36
N GLN A 291 12.62 30.40 -25.52
CA GLN A 291 13.96 29.99 -25.95
C GLN A 291 14.12 28.47 -25.78
N LEU A 292 13.97 27.71 -26.86
CA LEU A 292 14.27 26.28 -26.89
C LEU A 292 15.67 26.07 -27.50
N ASP A 293 16.60 25.48 -26.75
CA ASP A 293 17.89 25.04 -27.30
C ASP A 293 17.66 23.96 -28.38
N GLU A 294 17.97 24.27 -29.64
CA GLU A 294 17.83 23.32 -30.77
C GLU A 294 18.83 22.12 -30.71
N ALA A 295 19.72 22.06 -29.72
CA ALA A 295 20.89 21.18 -29.73
C ALA A 295 20.64 19.70 -29.33
N ALA A 296 19.40 19.27 -29.04
CA ALA A 296 19.15 17.93 -28.47
C ALA A 296 18.26 17.01 -29.33
N VAL A 297 18.33 17.08 -30.67
CA VAL A 297 17.65 16.11 -31.55
C VAL A 297 18.67 15.23 -32.30
N PRO A 298 18.97 13.99 -31.84
CA PRO A 298 19.69 13.04 -32.67
C PRO A 298 18.76 12.56 -33.79
N GLY A 299 18.98 13.02 -35.03
CA GLY A 299 18.33 12.40 -36.20
C GLY A 299 18.04 13.24 -37.43
N ARG A 300 18.44 14.53 -37.52
CA ARG A 300 18.31 15.28 -38.78
C ARG A 300 19.61 15.15 -39.59
N ARG A 301 19.69 14.11 -40.43
CA ARG A 301 20.72 14.03 -41.48
C ARG A 301 20.45 15.11 -42.52
N THR A 302 21.27 16.16 -42.54
CA THR A 302 21.49 16.95 -43.74
C THR A 302 22.69 16.34 -44.45
N ASN A 303 22.44 15.64 -45.55
CA ASN A 303 23.47 15.30 -46.52
C ASN A 303 23.87 16.61 -47.22
N GLU A 304 25.10 17.04 -47.06
CA GLU A 304 25.91 17.59 -48.16
C GLU A 304 27.37 17.64 -47.72
N ASP A 305 28.18 16.88 -48.44
CA ASP A 305 29.63 16.80 -48.31
C ASP A 305 30.30 18.12 -48.70
N THR A 306 31.23 18.63 -47.87
CA THR A 306 32.54 19.11 -48.36
C THR A 306 33.50 19.41 -47.20
N ILE A 307 34.66 18.75 -47.22
CA ILE A 307 35.94 19.10 -46.56
C ILE A 307 36.83 19.61 -47.72
N PRO A 308 37.72 20.64 -47.64
CA PRO A 308 38.78 20.73 -46.62
C PRO A 308 39.34 22.12 -46.20
N SER A 309 40.22 22.01 -45.20
CA SER A 309 41.53 22.69 -44.98
C SER A 309 41.65 24.04 -44.27
N GLU A 310 42.46 23.98 -43.20
CA GLU A 310 43.54 24.89 -42.78
C GLU A 310 43.22 26.31 -42.26
N GLY A 311 43.89 26.67 -41.16
CA GLY A 311 44.26 28.06 -40.85
C GLY A 311 43.97 28.57 -39.44
N GLU A 312 45.03 28.63 -38.63
CA GLU A 312 45.38 29.71 -37.68
C GLU A 312 44.60 29.96 -36.35
N SER A 313 45.39 29.84 -35.27
CA SER A 313 45.55 30.70 -34.08
C SER A 313 44.50 31.78 -33.78
N VAL A 314 44.11 32.03 -32.51
CA VAL A 314 44.82 32.90 -31.53
C VAL A 314 44.04 32.79 -30.18
N VAL A 315 44.66 32.31 -29.09
CA VAL A 315 45.03 33.05 -27.85
C VAL A 315 43.94 34.06 -27.38
N THR A 316 43.31 33.99 -26.21
CA THR A 316 43.88 34.32 -24.88
C THR A 316 42.81 34.12 -23.81
N ALA A 317 43.16 33.53 -22.68
CA ALA A 317 42.45 33.71 -21.41
C ALA A 317 43.33 34.58 -20.49
N PRO A 318 42.78 35.51 -19.70
CA PRO A 318 43.53 36.12 -18.62
C PRO A 318 43.28 35.37 -17.30
N SER A 319 44.40 34.96 -16.72
CA SER A 319 44.57 34.49 -15.34
C SER A 319 45.07 35.63 -14.46
N THR A 320 44.60 35.71 -13.20
CA THR A 320 45.31 36.31 -12.04
C THR A 320 44.54 35.87 -10.78
N MET A 321 45.04 34.98 -9.92
CA MET A 321 46.20 34.99 -9.00
C MET A 321 45.93 35.61 -7.61
N ALA A 322 46.50 34.91 -6.62
CA ALA A 322 46.75 35.26 -5.20
C ALA A 322 45.64 34.97 -4.18
N SER A 323 45.89 34.50 -2.96
CA SER A 323 47.05 33.89 -2.27
C SER A 323 46.59 33.54 -0.84
N GLU A 324 47.23 32.54 -0.25
CA GLU A 324 47.16 32.09 1.15
C GLU A 324 47.42 33.18 2.21
N ALA A 325 46.90 32.99 3.44
CA ALA A 325 47.70 32.87 4.67
C ALA A 325 46.86 32.61 5.93
N ALA A 326 47.40 31.79 6.82
CA ALA A 326 46.88 31.36 8.12
C ALA A 326 47.26 32.32 9.28
N GLY A 327 46.61 32.18 10.45
CA GLY A 327 47.20 32.64 11.73
C GLY A 327 46.26 32.91 12.92
N SER A 328 46.18 31.94 13.84
CA SER A 328 46.19 32.06 15.33
C SER A 328 45.12 32.84 16.14
N SER A 329 44.51 32.08 17.07
CA SER A 329 43.88 32.40 18.39
C SER A 329 44.77 33.23 19.35
N PRO A 330 44.32 33.76 20.54
CA PRO A 330 43.42 33.10 21.52
C PRO A 330 42.47 33.94 22.44
N ARG A 331 41.54 33.20 23.08
CA ARG A 331 40.93 33.30 24.45
C ARG A 331 40.55 34.66 25.08
N ALA A 332 39.32 34.74 25.59
CA ALA A 332 39.05 34.96 27.03
C ALA A 332 37.60 34.64 27.43
N SER A 333 37.49 33.91 28.54
CA SER A 333 36.31 33.55 29.34
C SER A 333 35.91 34.66 30.30
N VAL A 334 34.61 34.80 30.60
CA VAL A 334 34.12 35.50 31.79
C VAL A 334 32.95 34.71 32.40
N ASP A 335 33.18 34.20 33.60
CA ASP A 335 32.20 33.69 34.56
C ASP A 335 31.31 34.82 35.12
N ARG A 336 30.06 34.49 35.47
CA ARG A 336 29.35 35.13 36.58
C ARG A 336 28.20 34.26 37.12
N ASP A 337 28.48 33.70 38.29
CA ASP A 337 27.68 33.64 39.52
C ASP A 337 26.16 33.40 39.49
N SER A 338 25.82 32.19 39.95
CA SER A 338 25.07 31.89 41.18
C SER A 338 23.82 32.71 41.54
N GLN A 339 22.64 32.06 41.47
CA GLN A 339 21.53 32.31 42.40
C GLN A 339 20.62 31.07 42.57
N SER A 340 20.62 30.59 43.82
CA SER A 340 19.59 29.86 44.56
C SER A 340 18.26 29.52 43.86
N THR A 341 18.00 28.22 43.72
CA THR A 341 16.67 27.65 43.49
C THR A 341 15.86 27.63 44.79
N GLU A 342 15.03 28.66 45.00
CA GLU A 342 13.87 28.56 45.88
C GLU A 342 12.82 27.65 45.25
N THR A 343 12.19 26.81 46.08
CA THR A 343 11.06 25.95 45.72
C THR A 343 9.76 26.73 45.95
N PRO A 344 8.92 26.99 44.93
CA PRO A 344 7.54 27.38 45.16
C PRO A 344 6.63 26.17 44.98
N ARG A 345 5.89 25.89 46.05
CA ARG A 345 4.74 25.00 46.14
C ARG A 345 3.88 25.03 44.86
N GLN A 346 3.70 23.87 44.23
CA GLN A 346 2.64 23.66 43.25
C GLN A 346 1.28 23.91 43.91
N GLN A 347 0.64 25.02 43.55
CA GLN A 347 -0.79 25.18 43.70
C GLN A 347 -1.46 24.30 42.65
N ALA A 348 -2.32 23.39 43.11
CA ALA A 348 -3.16 22.58 42.24
C ALA A 348 -4.15 23.49 41.51
N HIS A 349 -3.96 23.66 40.20
CA HIS A 349 -5.00 24.10 39.31
C HIS A 349 -5.89 22.90 38.93
N PRO A 350 -7.21 23.07 38.82
CA PRO A 350 -8.10 22.00 38.38
C PRO A 350 -7.69 21.55 36.97
N SER A 351 -7.52 20.25 36.80
CA SER A 351 -7.12 19.60 35.56
C SER A 351 -8.08 19.93 34.41
N THR A 352 -7.64 20.80 33.50
CA THR A 352 -8.07 20.75 32.10
C THR A 352 -7.74 19.36 31.57
N GLU A 353 -8.67 18.70 30.90
CA GLU A 353 -8.48 17.39 30.25
C GLU A 353 -7.30 17.46 29.27
N SER A 354 -6.10 17.11 29.72
CA SER A 354 -4.88 17.20 28.91
C SER A 354 -4.72 15.92 28.11
N THR A 355 -4.95 15.99 26.79
CA THR A 355 -4.66 14.89 25.86
C THR A 355 -3.16 14.59 25.85
N ASP A 356 -2.77 13.35 26.18
CA ASP A 356 -1.36 12.96 26.18
C ASP A 356 -0.85 12.79 24.74
N ILE A 357 0.13 13.60 24.32
CA ILE A 357 0.69 13.56 22.95
C ILE A 357 1.85 12.57 22.84
N TYR A 358 1.82 11.71 21.81
CA TYR A 358 2.86 10.72 21.48
C TYR A 358 3.27 10.82 20.00
N ASP A 359 4.54 10.53 19.71
CA ASP A 359 5.03 10.40 18.34
C ASP A 359 4.50 9.15 17.65
N VAL A 360 4.46 8.03 18.39
CA VAL A 360 3.94 6.75 17.87
C VAL A 360 3.06 6.10 18.92
N VAL A 361 1.81 5.81 18.58
CA VAL A 361 0.90 4.99 19.39
C VAL A 361 0.68 3.68 18.66
N CYS A 362 1.07 2.56 19.27
CA CYS A 362 0.85 1.23 18.72
C CYS A 362 -0.28 0.53 19.47
N VAL A 363 -1.34 0.16 18.76
CA VAL A 363 -2.49 -0.59 19.29
C VAL A 363 -2.28 -2.06 18.99
N GLY A 364 -2.11 -2.88 20.03
CA GLY A 364 -1.86 -4.32 19.97
C GLY A 364 -0.45 -4.71 20.41
N GLY A 365 -0.34 -5.32 21.58
CA GLY A 365 0.86 -5.90 22.19
C GLY A 365 1.15 -7.34 21.74
N GLY A 366 0.79 -7.69 20.50
CA GLY A 366 1.19 -8.95 19.88
C GLY A 366 2.64 -8.94 19.39
N PRO A 367 3.10 -10.02 18.72
CA PRO A 367 4.47 -10.10 18.20
C PRO A 367 4.84 -8.96 17.23
N ALA A 368 3.89 -8.44 16.45
CA ALA A 368 4.16 -7.34 15.52
C ALA A 368 4.34 -6.01 16.27
N GLY A 369 3.41 -5.64 17.15
CA GLY A 369 3.47 -4.37 17.89
C GLY A 369 4.64 -4.30 18.85
N LEU A 370 4.90 -5.38 19.61
CA LEU A 370 6.07 -5.44 20.50
C LEU A 370 7.39 -5.39 19.71
N SER A 371 7.50 -6.08 18.58
CA SER A 371 8.68 -5.97 17.70
C SER A 371 8.88 -4.56 17.18
N LEU A 372 7.80 -3.85 16.79
CA LEU A 372 7.90 -2.50 16.26
C LEU A 372 8.42 -1.52 17.31
N LEU A 373 7.79 -1.50 18.49
CA LEU A 373 8.22 -0.62 19.55
C LEU A 373 9.65 -0.94 19.99
N THR A 374 10.00 -2.22 20.11
CA THR A 374 11.37 -2.64 20.42
C THR A 374 12.35 -2.16 19.36
N ALA A 375 12.02 -2.27 18.08
CA ALA A 375 12.86 -1.79 16.98
C ALA A 375 13.06 -0.27 17.01
N LEU A 376 12.00 0.50 17.28
CA LEU A 376 12.09 1.96 17.41
C LEU A 376 12.90 2.38 18.63
N ARG A 377 12.73 1.71 19.77
CA ARG A 377 13.49 2.00 21.00
C ARG A 377 14.95 1.58 20.89
N ALA A 378 15.25 0.50 20.17
CA ALA A 378 16.61 -0.01 20.00
C ALA A 378 17.45 0.82 19.01
N ASN A 379 16.81 1.59 18.13
CA ASN A 379 17.51 2.40 17.14
C ASN A 379 17.87 3.78 17.72
N PRO A 380 19.15 4.21 17.69
CA PRO A 380 19.58 5.50 18.23
C PRO A 380 18.85 6.72 17.65
N VAL A 381 18.43 6.67 16.38
CA VAL A 381 17.74 7.78 15.70
C VAL A 381 16.32 7.95 16.21
N THR A 382 15.62 6.84 16.49
CA THR A 382 14.21 6.84 16.89
C THR A 382 14.00 6.59 18.38
N ALA A 383 15.05 6.30 19.15
CA ALA A 383 15.02 6.17 20.61
C ALA A 383 14.63 7.47 21.34
N GLY A 384 14.66 8.63 20.67
CA GLY A 384 14.13 9.89 21.19
C GLY A 384 12.60 10.02 21.10
N LEU A 385 11.94 9.22 20.24
CA LEU A 385 10.50 9.31 20.03
C LEU A 385 9.73 8.87 21.27
N ARG A 386 8.70 9.63 21.66
CA ARG A 386 7.77 9.28 22.72
C ARG A 386 6.77 8.27 22.17
N VAL A 387 6.87 7.02 22.64
CA VAL A 387 6.05 5.92 22.12
C VAL A 387 5.12 5.33 23.18
N ALA A 388 3.94 4.90 22.76
CA ALA A 388 2.96 4.22 23.60
C ALA A 388 2.52 2.87 23.02
N LEU A 389 2.30 1.90 23.89
CA LEU A 389 1.65 0.63 23.58
C LEU A 389 0.27 0.61 24.24
N VAL A 390 -0.77 0.27 23.47
CA VAL A 390 -2.11 -0.01 23.99
C VAL A 390 -2.44 -1.48 23.76
N GLU A 391 -2.65 -2.24 24.84
CA GLU A 391 -3.00 -3.66 24.79
C GLU A 391 -4.19 -3.95 25.71
N ALA A 392 -5.18 -4.67 25.17
CA ALA A 392 -6.39 -5.03 25.89
C ALA A 392 -6.16 -6.16 26.91
N GLN A 393 -5.12 -6.98 26.72
CA GLN A 393 -4.72 -8.05 27.63
C GLN A 393 -3.75 -7.55 28.71
N ASP A 394 -3.71 -8.28 29.82
CA ASP A 394 -2.74 -8.07 30.89
C ASP A 394 -1.36 -8.63 30.49
N LEU A 395 -0.39 -7.73 30.30
CA LEU A 395 0.98 -8.06 29.90
C LEU A 395 1.84 -8.58 31.07
N GLN A 396 1.40 -8.48 32.32
CA GLN A 396 2.14 -9.03 33.47
C GLN A 396 2.36 -10.54 33.36
N ARG A 397 1.40 -11.25 32.75
CA ARG A 397 1.51 -12.69 32.46
C ARG A 397 2.61 -13.01 31.47
N LEU A 398 2.92 -12.10 30.54
CA LEU A 398 4.02 -12.28 29.57
C LEU A 398 5.38 -11.98 30.21
N ARG A 399 5.46 -10.97 31.08
CA ARG A 399 6.69 -10.63 31.82
C ARG A 399 7.15 -11.78 32.73
N SER A 400 6.19 -12.37 33.44
CA SER A 400 6.40 -13.48 34.37
C SER A 400 6.26 -14.87 33.72
N TRP A 401 6.13 -14.94 32.39
CA TRP A 401 5.89 -16.20 31.68
C TRP A 401 7.00 -17.21 31.95
N LYS A 402 6.60 -18.36 32.52
CA LYS A 402 7.47 -19.52 32.72
C LYS A 402 6.60 -20.78 32.68
N LEU A 403 6.74 -21.56 31.61
CA LEU A 403 6.15 -22.89 31.53
C LEU A 403 7.12 -23.95 32.07
N PRO A 404 6.59 -25.08 32.60
CA PRO A 404 7.40 -26.26 32.87
C PRO A 404 8.20 -26.71 31.62
N PRO A 405 9.42 -27.26 31.77
CA PRO A 405 10.25 -27.68 30.64
C PRO A 405 9.57 -28.72 29.72
N ASP A 406 8.69 -29.55 30.29
CA ASP A 406 7.94 -30.63 29.64
C ASP A 406 6.65 -30.17 28.94
N ARG A 407 6.29 -28.89 29.03
CA ARG A 407 5.02 -28.37 28.47
C ARG A 407 5.27 -27.24 27.51
N TYR A 408 4.58 -27.25 26.37
CA TYR A 408 4.60 -26.19 25.37
C TYR A 408 3.23 -25.54 25.20
N SER A 409 3.24 -24.29 24.74
CA SER A 409 2.05 -23.55 24.36
C SER A 409 1.56 -23.93 22.96
N ASN A 410 0.24 -23.96 22.77
CA ASN A 410 -0.39 -24.42 21.52
C ASN A 410 -0.08 -23.53 20.31
N ARG A 411 0.34 -22.28 20.54
CA ARG A 411 0.67 -21.35 19.46
C ARG A 411 2.18 -21.27 19.30
N CYS A 412 2.68 -22.14 18.43
CA CYS A 412 4.05 -22.10 17.94
C CYS A 412 4.09 -21.53 16.52
N SER A 413 5.19 -20.86 16.18
CA SER A 413 5.45 -20.34 14.85
C SER A 413 6.83 -20.78 14.37
N SER A 414 6.95 -20.94 13.07
CA SER A 414 8.24 -21.18 12.41
C SER A 414 8.84 -19.84 12.01
N LEU A 415 9.95 -19.42 12.63
CA LEU A 415 10.67 -18.19 12.31
C LEU A 415 11.74 -18.45 11.25
N THR A 416 11.68 -17.70 10.16
CA THR A 416 12.73 -17.70 9.14
C THR A 416 14.05 -17.15 9.69
N PRO A 417 15.21 -17.54 9.13
CA PRO A 417 16.50 -16.98 9.49
C PRO A 417 16.53 -15.45 9.38
N ALA A 418 15.85 -14.87 8.37
CA ALA A 418 15.70 -13.42 8.25
C ALA A 418 14.99 -12.79 9.46
N SER A 419 13.86 -13.36 9.89
CA SER A 419 13.12 -12.87 11.07
C SER A 419 13.92 -13.05 12.36
N ALA A 420 14.60 -14.19 12.53
CA ALA A 420 15.48 -14.43 13.68
C ALA A 420 16.64 -13.43 13.72
N ASN A 421 17.26 -13.14 12.58
CA ASN A 421 18.32 -12.14 12.46
C ASN A 421 17.82 -10.73 12.78
N PHE A 422 16.61 -10.37 12.34
CA PHE A 422 15.98 -9.09 12.69
C PHE A 422 15.76 -8.97 14.21
N LEU A 423 15.18 -10.00 14.84
CA LEU A 423 14.99 -10.05 16.29
C LEU A 423 16.32 -9.96 17.06
N ASN A 424 17.39 -10.55 16.51
CA ASN A 424 18.73 -10.44 17.07
C ASN A 424 19.27 -9.01 16.94
N ARG A 425 19.07 -8.35 15.79
CA ARG A 425 19.53 -6.98 15.54
C ARG A 425 18.89 -5.96 16.49
N ILE A 426 17.62 -6.15 16.85
CA ILE A 426 16.93 -5.28 17.83
C ILE A 426 17.21 -5.68 19.31
N GLY A 427 18.03 -6.71 19.53
CA GLY A 427 18.41 -7.22 20.85
C GLY A 427 17.36 -8.11 21.52
N ALA A 428 16.20 -8.34 20.92
CA ALA A 428 15.13 -9.13 21.52
C ALA A 428 15.47 -10.62 21.64
N TRP A 429 16.31 -11.13 20.73
CA TRP A 429 16.68 -12.56 20.67
C TRP A 429 17.43 -13.06 21.90
N GLU A 430 18.16 -12.18 22.59
CA GLU A 430 18.92 -12.51 23.81
C GLU A 430 17.98 -12.79 25.01
N HIS A 431 16.77 -12.23 25.00
CA HIS A 431 15.78 -12.40 26.07
C HIS A 431 14.82 -13.57 25.81
N VAL A 432 14.86 -14.16 24.62
CA VAL A 432 14.09 -15.36 24.29
C VAL A 432 14.74 -16.56 24.99
N ASN A 433 13.92 -17.43 25.60
CA ASN A 433 14.45 -18.67 26.17
C ASN A 433 14.88 -19.63 25.04
N ARG A 434 16.20 -19.72 24.84
CA ARG A 434 16.84 -20.48 23.76
C ARG A 434 16.67 -22.00 23.88
N GLU A 435 16.54 -22.53 25.09
CA GLU A 435 16.31 -23.96 25.34
C GLU A 435 14.95 -24.42 24.78
N ARG A 436 14.04 -23.47 24.56
CA ARG A 436 12.69 -23.70 24.04
C ARG A 436 12.55 -23.37 22.55
N VAL A 437 13.66 -23.17 21.85
CA VAL A 437 13.70 -22.87 20.41
C VAL A 437 14.32 -24.05 19.68
N GLN A 438 13.61 -24.60 18.69
CA GLN A 438 14.11 -25.74 17.93
C GLN A 438 14.48 -25.33 16.50
N PRO A 439 15.78 -25.29 16.13
CA PRO A 439 16.18 -25.22 14.73
C PRO A 439 15.82 -26.53 14.01
N TYR A 440 15.33 -26.43 12.77
CA TYR A 440 15.19 -27.57 11.87
C TYR A 440 15.85 -27.29 10.52
N HIS A 441 16.32 -28.35 9.87
CA HIS A 441 17.29 -28.28 8.77
C HIS A 441 16.78 -28.85 7.45
N GLU A 442 15.69 -29.60 7.51
CA GLU A 442 15.06 -30.25 6.38
C GLU A 442 13.54 -30.11 6.50
N MET A 443 12.87 -30.00 5.35
CA MET A 443 11.42 -30.02 5.25
C MET A 443 10.99 -30.99 4.16
N GLN A 444 10.22 -32.02 4.53
CA GLN A 444 9.65 -32.99 3.61
C GLN A 444 8.18 -32.69 3.35
N VAL A 445 7.84 -32.46 2.08
CA VAL A 445 6.49 -32.12 1.64
C VAL A 445 6.02 -33.13 0.60
N TRP A 446 4.83 -33.70 0.76
CA TRP A 446 4.29 -34.65 -0.22
C TRP A 446 2.79 -34.55 -0.41
N ASP A 447 2.33 -35.00 -1.59
CA ASP A 447 0.92 -35.14 -1.91
C ASP A 447 0.37 -36.48 -1.40
N GLY A 448 -0.74 -36.44 -0.66
CA GLY A 448 -1.32 -37.63 -0.04
C GLY A 448 -2.05 -38.57 -0.99
N VAL A 449 -2.32 -38.15 -2.24
CA VAL A 449 -3.00 -38.97 -3.26
C VAL A 449 -2.00 -39.63 -4.21
N SER A 450 -1.02 -38.87 -4.72
CA SER A 450 -0.04 -39.36 -5.69
C SER A 450 1.32 -39.74 -5.09
N ASP A 451 1.53 -39.47 -3.80
CA ASP A 451 2.81 -39.64 -3.09
C ASP A 451 3.99 -38.90 -3.72
N ALA A 452 3.74 -37.94 -4.63
CA ALA A 452 4.78 -37.08 -5.19
C ALA A 452 5.38 -36.20 -4.09
N ARG A 453 6.73 -36.19 -4.01
CA ARG A 453 7.49 -35.55 -2.92
C ARG A 453 8.33 -34.36 -3.40
N ILE A 454 8.45 -33.39 -2.52
CA ILE A 454 9.45 -32.32 -2.56
C ILE A 454 10.18 -32.33 -1.22
N GLU A 455 11.49 -32.55 -1.30
CA GLU A 455 12.41 -32.42 -0.17
C GLU A 455 13.08 -31.05 -0.27
N PHE A 456 13.01 -30.23 0.76
CA PHE A 456 13.72 -28.95 0.82
C PHE A 456 14.97 -29.10 1.68
N ASP A 457 16.10 -29.28 1.01
CA ASP A 457 17.43 -29.41 1.63
C ASP A 457 18.43 -28.43 1.02
N TRP A 458 19.43 -28.05 1.81
CA TRP A 458 20.57 -27.29 1.32
C TRP A 458 21.47 -28.16 0.43
N PRO A 459 21.98 -27.64 -0.70
CA PRO A 459 22.89 -28.39 -1.56
C PRO A 459 24.15 -28.85 -0.81
N PRO A 460 24.62 -30.09 -1.04
CA PRO A 460 25.86 -30.58 -0.43
C PRO A 460 27.05 -29.69 -0.85
N GLY A 461 27.89 -29.30 0.13
CA GLY A 461 29.02 -28.38 -0.07
C GLY A 461 28.78 -26.94 0.40
N SER A 462 27.56 -26.62 0.87
CA SER A 462 27.30 -25.38 1.60
C SER A 462 28.02 -25.46 2.96
N ALA A 463 29.09 -24.69 3.17
CA ALA A 463 29.81 -24.67 4.45
C ALA A 463 28.84 -24.27 5.59
N GLY A 464 28.53 -25.22 6.46
CA GLY A 464 27.62 -25.10 7.61
C GLY A 464 26.22 -25.63 7.33
N GLY A 465 25.73 -26.58 8.14
CA GLY A 465 24.33 -27.02 8.14
C GLY A 465 23.41 -25.83 8.39
N LYS A 466 22.81 -25.29 7.34
CA LYS A 466 22.00 -24.07 7.43
C LYS A 466 20.61 -24.44 7.94
N THR A 467 20.27 -23.95 9.12
CA THR A 467 18.90 -24.01 9.65
C THR A 467 17.92 -23.40 8.66
N ILE A 468 16.86 -24.13 8.30
CA ILE A 468 15.78 -23.65 7.42
C ILE A 468 14.92 -22.64 8.18
N ALA A 469 14.56 -22.96 9.41
CA ALA A 469 13.81 -22.08 10.30
C ALA A 469 13.92 -22.53 11.76
N TYR A 470 13.41 -21.69 12.66
CA TYR A 470 13.40 -21.92 14.10
C TYR A 470 11.95 -22.02 14.59
N MET A 471 11.58 -23.19 15.12
CA MET A 471 10.30 -23.33 15.81
C MET A 471 10.39 -22.68 17.19
N ILE A 472 9.42 -21.81 17.49
CA ILE A 472 9.34 -21.05 18.73
C ILE A 472 7.89 -20.87 19.16
N GLU A 473 7.66 -20.85 20.47
CA GLU A 473 6.38 -20.46 21.06
C GLU A 473 6.14 -18.95 20.92
N ASN A 474 4.93 -18.55 20.53
CA ASN A 474 4.59 -17.13 20.43
C ASN A 474 4.71 -16.41 21.78
N LEU A 475 4.44 -17.12 22.88
CA LEU A 475 4.61 -16.60 24.24
C LEU A 475 6.08 -16.40 24.61
N ASN A 476 6.97 -17.30 24.19
CA ASN A 476 8.42 -17.14 24.39
C ASN A 476 8.94 -15.91 23.64
N LEU A 477 8.51 -15.72 22.39
CA LEU A 477 8.87 -14.57 21.57
C LEU A 477 8.38 -13.25 22.18
N THR A 478 7.09 -13.16 22.52
CA THR A 478 6.50 -11.95 23.10
C THR A 478 7.04 -11.64 24.50
N SER A 479 7.35 -12.66 25.31
CA SER A 479 8.04 -12.50 26.60
C SER A 479 9.46 -11.94 26.42
N GLY A 480 10.21 -12.41 25.42
CA GLY A 480 11.54 -11.84 25.11
C GLY A 480 11.46 -10.38 24.64
N LEU A 481 10.50 -10.06 23.77
CA LEU A 481 10.28 -8.71 23.27
C LEU A 481 9.89 -7.73 24.38
N ILE A 482 8.95 -8.09 25.26
CA ILE A 482 8.53 -7.19 26.35
C ILE A 482 9.67 -6.95 27.35
N LYS A 483 10.49 -7.96 27.66
CA LYS A 483 11.69 -7.79 28.51
C LYS A 483 12.68 -6.83 27.88
N ARG A 484 12.94 -6.98 26.58
CA ARG A 484 13.82 -6.06 25.85
C ARG A 484 13.27 -4.63 25.84
N LEU A 485 11.97 -4.48 25.66
CA LEU A 485 11.30 -3.18 25.66
C LEU A 485 11.37 -2.51 27.04
N ASP A 486 11.16 -3.27 28.11
CA ASP A 486 11.29 -2.80 29.50
C ASP A 486 12.75 -2.37 29.79
N GLU A 487 13.75 -3.10 29.29
CA GLU A 487 15.18 -2.72 29.41
C GLU A 487 15.55 -1.43 28.67
N LEU A 488 14.95 -1.20 27.49
CA LEU A 488 15.19 0.01 26.70
C LEU A 488 14.52 1.26 27.29
N GLY A 489 13.50 1.07 28.14
CA GLY A 489 12.79 2.15 28.85
C GLY A 489 12.04 3.13 27.94
N ASN A 490 11.53 4.21 28.54
CA ASN A 490 10.84 5.34 27.87
C ASN A 490 9.68 4.95 26.93
N THR A 491 9.06 3.79 27.18
CA THR A 491 7.83 3.36 26.52
C THR A 491 6.69 3.41 27.50
N THR A 492 5.61 4.09 27.17
CA THR A 492 4.42 4.10 28.03
C THR A 492 3.53 2.93 27.64
N ILE A 493 3.25 2.02 28.57
CA ILE A 493 2.47 0.81 28.31
C ILE A 493 1.12 0.92 29.01
N PHE A 494 0.05 0.88 28.23
CA PHE A 494 -1.32 0.76 28.69
C PHE A 494 -1.78 -0.68 28.46
N ASP A 495 -1.58 -1.55 29.45
CA ASP A 495 -2.11 -2.92 29.46
C ASP A 495 -3.48 -2.97 30.14
N SER A 496 -4.23 -4.05 29.89
CA SER A 496 -5.65 -4.14 30.27
C SER A 496 -6.51 -2.95 29.79
N ALA A 497 -6.06 -2.28 28.73
CA ALA A 497 -6.65 -1.06 28.21
C ALA A 497 -7.16 -1.31 26.79
N ARG A 498 -8.48 -1.20 26.60
CA ARG A 498 -9.12 -1.38 25.30
C ARG A 498 -9.36 -0.01 24.66
N VAL A 499 -9.11 0.07 23.36
CA VAL A 499 -9.54 1.21 22.52
C VAL A 499 -11.06 1.16 22.37
N GLU A 500 -11.74 2.20 22.86
CA GLU A 500 -13.19 2.36 22.75
C GLU A 500 -13.57 3.00 21.42
N ASN A 501 -12.86 4.07 21.06
CA ASN A 501 -13.05 4.81 19.81
C ASN A 501 -11.74 5.50 19.40
N ILE A 502 -11.66 5.86 18.12
CA ILE A 502 -10.58 6.70 17.58
C ILE A 502 -11.26 7.84 16.80
N THR A 503 -10.90 9.08 17.10
CA THR A 503 -11.42 10.27 16.43
C THR A 503 -10.28 11.16 15.95
N LEU A 504 -10.58 12.18 15.16
CA LEU A 504 -9.61 13.25 14.89
C LEU A 504 -9.60 14.25 16.05
N GLY A 505 -8.47 14.92 16.25
CA GLY A 505 -8.30 15.96 17.25
C GLY A 505 -8.99 17.27 16.89
N GLN A 506 -8.78 18.27 17.74
CA GLN A 506 -9.30 19.63 17.54
C GLN A 506 -8.13 20.62 17.56
N GLU A 507 -8.36 21.79 16.96
CA GLU A 507 -7.44 22.92 17.08
C GLU A 507 -7.56 23.51 18.48
N THR A 508 -6.43 23.68 19.16
CA THR A 508 -6.32 24.36 20.45
C THR A 508 -5.48 25.63 20.27
N GLU A 509 -5.51 26.54 21.26
CA GLU A 509 -4.71 27.77 21.19
C GLU A 509 -3.20 27.52 21.08
N GLU A 510 -2.73 26.34 21.49
CA GLU A 510 -1.31 25.97 21.55
C GLU A 510 -0.87 25.02 20.43
N LEU A 511 -1.76 24.11 19.98
CA LEU A 511 -1.47 23.10 18.95
C LEU A 511 -2.68 22.82 18.04
N ASP A 512 -2.42 22.68 16.74
CA ASP A 512 -3.38 22.14 15.77
C ASP A 512 -3.28 20.61 15.66
N LEU A 513 -4.26 19.91 16.22
CA LEU A 513 -4.35 18.44 16.19
C LEU A 513 -5.48 17.94 15.27
N ARG A 514 -6.05 18.78 14.40
CA ARG A 514 -7.19 18.41 13.54
C ARG A 514 -6.94 17.18 12.67
N GLU A 515 -5.69 16.95 12.30
CA GLU A 515 -5.30 15.81 11.48
C GLU A 515 -4.86 14.59 12.32
N TRP A 516 -4.64 14.76 13.63
CA TRP A 516 -4.05 13.73 14.49
C TRP A 516 -5.12 12.78 15.03
N PRO A 517 -4.90 11.45 14.91
CA PRO A 517 -5.73 10.46 15.57
C PRO A 517 -5.65 10.58 17.11
N ILE A 518 -6.81 10.66 17.74
CA ILE A 518 -7.00 10.63 19.20
C ILE A 518 -7.57 9.26 19.57
N VAL A 519 -6.80 8.48 20.31
CA VAL A 519 -7.19 7.16 20.81
C VAL A 519 -7.86 7.33 22.16
N HIS A 520 -9.13 6.96 22.25
CA HIS A 520 -9.91 6.98 23.49
C HIS A 520 -9.84 5.62 24.17
N LEU A 521 -9.29 5.61 25.38
CA LEU A 521 -9.19 4.42 26.23
C LEU A 521 -10.28 4.44 27.30
N ALA A 522 -10.62 3.25 27.81
CA ALA A 522 -11.50 3.13 28.96
C ALA A 522 -10.97 3.94 30.17
N GLY A 523 -11.86 4.71 30.82
CA GLY A 523 -11.52 5.57 31.97
C GLY A 523 -11.12 7.00 31.59
N ASP A 524 -11.72 7.57 30.54
CA ASP A 524 -11.59 8.95 30.07
C ASP A 524 -10.15 9.38 29.64
N LYS A 525 -9.25 8.41 29.45
CA LYS A 525 -7.88 8.70 29.02
C LYS A 525 -7.80 8.82 27.50
N GLN A 526 -7.20 9.92 27.02
CA GLN A 526 -7.04 10.21 25.59
C GLN A 526 -5.56 10.33 25.19
N LEU A 527 -5.19 9.70 24.08
CA LEU A 527 -3.83 9.73 23.53
C LEU A 527 -3.86 10.34 22.12
N ALA A 528 -3.16 11.45 21.89
CA ALA A 528 -2.94 11.98 20.55
C ALA A 528 -1.73 11.30 19.93
N ALA A 529 -1.87 10.79 18.70
CA ALA A 529 -0.82 10.06 18.00
C ALA A 529 -0.37 10.84 16.76
N ARG A 530 0.93 11.17 16.65
CA ARG A 530 1.48 11.69 15.39
C ARG A 530 1.43 10.64 14.29
N LEU A 531 1.73 9.39 14.67
CA LEU A 531 1.53 8.17 13.89
C LEU A 531 0.80 7.12 14.75
N LEU A 532 -0.35 6.66 14.27
CA LEU A 532 -1.11 5.56 14.86
C LEU A 532 -0.83 4.25 14.12
N VAL A 533 -0.38 3.23 14.85
CA VAL A 533 -0.06 1.92 14.26
C VAL A 533 -1.03 0.85 14.74
N GLY A 534 -1.71 0.19 13.81
CA GLY A 534 -2.56 -0.97 14.06
C GLY A 534 -1.77 -2.28 14.00
N ALA A 535 -1.59 -2.93 15.16
CA ALA A 535 -0.97 -4.25 15.34
C ALA A 535 -1.88 -5.19 16.15
N ASP A 536 -3.17 -4.92 16.13
CA ASP A 536 -4.29 -5.46 16.92
C ASP A 536 -5.06 -6.59 16.21
N GLY A 537 -4.50 -7.10 15.11
CA GLY A 537 -4.95 -8.31 14.44
C GLY A 537 -6.16 -8.14 13.52
N ALA A 538 -6.79 -9.25 13.17
CA ALA A 538 -7.78 -9.30 12.09
C ALA A 538 -8.99 -8.37 12.28
N ASN A 539 -9.34 -8.00 13.52
CA ASN A 539 -10.47 -7.10 13.84
C ASN A 539 -9.99 -5.72 14.33
N SER A 540 -8.95 -5.18 13.69
CA SER A 540 -8.31 -3.90 14.02
C SER A 540 -9.26 -2.69 14.06
N PRO A 541 -9.53 -2.06 15.23
CA PRO A 541 -10.12 -0.73 15.31
C PRO A 541 -9.35 0.34 14.53
N VAL A 542 -8.01 0.28 14.50
CA VAL A 542 -7.20 1.26 13.76
C VAL A 542 -7.51 1.22 12.26
N ARG A 543 -7.62 0.01 11.70
CA ARG A 543 -8.00 -0.16 10.29
C ARG A 543 -9.42 0.35 10.01
N THR A 544 -10.36 0.12 10.92
CA THR A 544 -11.73 0.62 10.80
C THR A 544 -11.77 2.15 10.83
N PHE A 545 -11.02 2.78 11.74
CA PHE A 545 -10.89 4.24 11.82
C PHE A 545 -10.31 4.84 10.54
N ALA A 546 -9.27 4.22 9.97
CA ALA A 546 -8.66 4.67 8.72
C ALA A 546 -9.51 4.40 7.47
N GLU A 547 -10.69 3.79 7.63
CA GLU A 547 -11.59 3.39 6.53
C GLU A 547 -10.92 2.51 5.47
N ILE A 548 -9.88 1.75 5.86
CA ILE A 548 -9.13 0.90 4.94
C ILE A 548 -9.89 -0.43 4.74
N PRO A 549 -10.40 -0.72 3.52
CA PRO A 549 -11.12 -1.96 3.28
C PRO A 549 -10.20 -3.16 3.39
N SER A 550 -10.72 -4.27 3.93
CA SER A 550 -10.05 -5.57 3.94
C SER A 550 -10.88 -6.58 3.15
N ARG A 551 -10.30 -7.13 2.09
CA ARG A 551 -10.95 -8.11 1.21
C ARG A 551 -10.42 -9.51 1.48
N GLY A 552 -11.25 -10.51 1.20
CA GLY A 552 -10.82 -11.91 1.25
C GLY A 552 -12.01 -12.86 1.36
N TRP A 553 -11.73 -14.14 1.62
CA TRP A 553 -12.73 -15.20 1.74
C TRP A 553 -12.39 -16.14 2.89
N ASP A 554 -13.40 -16.85 3.36
CA ASP A 554 -13.22 -17.91 4.34
C ASP A 554 -12.97 -19.22 3.59
N TYR A 555 -11.98 -20.00 4.04
CA TYR A 555 -11.63 -21.25 3.35
C TYR A 555 -12.61 -22.39 3.64
N GLU A 556 -13.61 -22.18 4.51
CA GLU A 556 -14.45 -23.24 5.08
C GLU A 556 -13.60 -24.41 5.60
N ARG A 557 -12.48 -24.06 6.25
CA ARG A 557 -11.52 -24.98 6.84
C ARG A 557 -11.16 -24.51 8.24
N HIS A 558 -10.82 -25.45 9.09
CA HIS A 558 -10.31 -25.22 10.44
C HIS A 558 -8.90 -25.79 10.56
N GLY A 559 -8.00 -25.06 11.21
CA GLY A 559 -6.69 -25.55 11.63
C GLY A 559 -6.79 -26.15 13.02
N VAL A 560 -6.56 -27.45 13.14
CA VAL A 560 -6.43 -28.16 14.42
C VAL A 560 -4.95 -28.15 14.83
N VAL A 561 -4.68 -27.76 16.07
CA VAL A 561 -3.33 -27.75 16.65
C VAL A 561 -3.29 -28.59 17.90
N ALA A 562 -2.14 -29.20 18.16
CA ALA A 562 -1.87 -29.99 19.36
C ALA A 562 -0.36 -30.10 19.57
N THR A 563 0.07 -30.29 20.82
CA THR A 563 1.46 -30.67 21.12
C THR A 563 1.52 -32.19 21.27
N LEU A 564 2.34 -32.82 20.44
CA LEU A 564 2.47 -34.26 20.30
C LEU A 564 3.78 -34.75 20.89
N GLU A 565 3.75 -35.94 21.47
CA GLU A 565 4.94 -36.67 21.93
C GLU A 565 5.24 -37.81 20.95
N LEU A 566 6.49 -37.88 20.51
CA LEU A 566 6.98 -38.86 19.55
C LEU A 566 7.73 -39.99 20.25
N GLU A 567 7.71 -41.16 19.62
CA GLU A 567 8.47 -42.33 20.08
C GLU A 567 9.99 -42.08 20.04
N GLY A 568 10.72 -42.57 21.06
CA GLY A 568 12.19 -42.45 21.13
C GLY A 568 12.68 -41.02 21.42
N GLU A 569 13.85 -40.67 20.86
CA GLU A 569 14.46 -39.33 21.01
C GLU A 569 13.87 -38.28 20.05
N GLY A 570 12.76 -38.60 19.38
CA GLY A 570 12.24 -37.82 18.28
C GLY A 570 13.08 -37.95 17.00
N TRP A 571 12.90 -36.99 16.11
CA TRP A 571 13.43 -37.06 14.75
C TRP A 571 14.88 -36.62 14.60
N GLY A 572 15.70 -37.50 14.00
CA GLY A 572 17.10 -37.24 13.65
C GLY A 572 18.02 -36.90 14.82
N GLY A 573 17.67 -37.39 16.02
CA GLY A 573 18.40 -37.20 17.27
C GLY A 573 18.46 -35.72 17.69
N ASP A 574 19.49 -35.36 18.45
CA ASP A 574 19.69 -33.97 18.90
C ASP A 574 20.12 -33.01 17.79
N ASN A 575 20.68 -33.52 16.69
CA ASN A 575 21.42 -32.70 15.73
C ASN A 575 20.64 -32.34 14.45
N MET A 576 19.76 -33.22 13.94
CA MET A 576 19.10 -33.01 12.65
C MET A 576 17.58 -33.14 12.74
N LYS A 577 16.87 -32.05 13.00
CA LYS A 577 15.40 -32.07 13.00
C LYS A 577 14.82 -31.84 11.60
N VAL A 578 13.76 -32.59 11.30
CA VAL A 578 13.00 -32.54 10.04
C VAL A 578 11.56 -32.08 10.31
N ALA A 579 11.04 -31.20 9.45
CA ALA A 579 9.64 -30.80 9.44
C ALA A 579 8.88 -31.56 8.34
N TYR A 580 7.68 -32.07 8.65
CA TYR A 580 6.89 -32.89 7.72
C TYR A 580 5.57 -32.18 7.38
N GLN A 581 5.20 -32.19 6.10
CA GLN A 581 3.91 -31.67 5.65
C GLN A 581 3.32 -32.55 4.53
N ARG A 582 2.14 -33.12 4.79
CA ARG A 582 1.39 -33.91 3.82
C ARG A 582 0.16 -33.15 3.35
N PHE A 583 -0.05 -33.02 2.05
CA PHE A 583 -1.25 -32.44 1.48
C PHE A 583 -2.35 -33.50 1.31
N LEU A 584 -3.41 -33.43 2.13
CA LEU A 584 -4.58 -34.30 2.00
C LEU A 584 -5.70 -33.56 1.25
N PRO A 585 -6.67 -34.27 0.64
CA PRO A 585 -7.82 -33.64 -0.04
C PRO A 585 -8.64 -32.70 0.87
N THR A 586 -8.71 -33.01 2.17
CA THR A 586 -9.41 -32.19 3.17
C THR A 586 -8.60 -30.96 3.62
N GLY A 587 -7.29 -30.96 3.39
CA GLY A 587 -6.35 -29.91 3.74
C GLY A 587 -5.00 -30.49 4.20
N PRO A 588 -3.94 -29.68 4.29
CA PRO A 588 -2.62 -30.16 4.73
C PRO A 588 -2.61 -30.59 6.21
N VAL A 589 -1.78 -31.58 6.51
CA VAL A 589 -1.38 -31.94 7.87
C VAL A 589 0.14 -31.75 8.00
N ALA A 590 0.56 -30.98 8.98
CA ALA A 590 1.97 -30.69 9.24
C ALA A 590 2.36 -31.08 10.66
N MET A 591 3.57 -31.62 10.80
CA MET A 591 4.20 -31.97 12.06
C MET A 591 5.56 -31.28 12.12
N LEU A 592 5.70 -30.32 13.04
CA LEU A 592 6.86 -29.45 13.13
C LEU A 592 7.62 -29.75 14.43
N PRO A 593 8.96 -29.89 14.40
CA PRO A 593 9.74 -30.33 15.55
C PRO A 593 9.80 -29.26 16.65
N LEU A 594 9.66 -29.70 17.89
CA LEU A 594 9.96 -28.93 19.11
C LEU A 594 11.17 -29.58 19.83
N PRO A 595 11.75 -28.93 20.85
CA PRO A 595 12.86 -29.52 21.60
C PRO A 595 12.49 -30.88 22.24
N GLY A 596 13.48 -31.78 22.31
CA GLY A 596 13.29 -33.15 22.78
C GLY A 596 12.57 -34.05 21.77
N ASN A 597 11.66 -34.89 22.28
CA ASN A 597 10.79 -35.78 21.51
C ASN A 597 9.41 -35.16 21.20
N LEU A 598 9.26 -33.85 21.32
CA LEU A 598 7.99 -33.16 21.13
C LEU A 598 7.85 -32.60 19.71
N SER A 599 6.62 -32.45 19.26
CA SER A 599 6.29 -31.76 18.00
C SER A 599 4.97 -31.00 18.10
N THR A 600 4.80 -29.98 17.27
CA THR A 600 3.51 -29.29 17.13
C THR A 600 2.80 -29.78 15.86
N LEU A 601 1.53 -30.14 16.02
CA LEU A 601 0.63 -30.47 14.92
C LEU A 601 -0.03 -29.21 14.38
N VAL A 602 -0.15 -29.12 13.06
CA VAL A 602 -1.06 -28.18 12.40
C VAL A 602 -1.81 -28.93 11.30
N TRP A 603 -3.06 -29.28 11.55
CA TRP A 603 -3.91 -30.03 10.63
C TRP A 603 -5.07 -29.18 10.13
N SER A 604 -4.99 -28.74 8.88
CA SER A 604 -6.09 -28.05 8.21
C SER A 604 -7.08 -29.08 7.67
N THR A 605 -8.34 -28.98 8.06
CA THR A 605 -9.39 -29.93 7.66
C THR A 605 -10.76 -29.26 7.65
N THR A 606 -11.82 -30.00 7.30
CA THR A 606 -13.19 -29.49 7.32
C THR A 606 -13.65 -29.19 8.75
N PRO A 607 -14.61 -28.27 8.96
CA PRO A 607 -15.15 -27.98 10.29
C PRO A 607 -15.72 -29.22 11.00
N SER A 608 -16.33 -30.15 10.26
CA SER A 608 -16.83 -31.42 10.79
C SER A 608 -15.70 -32.31 11.33
N ASN A 609 -14.62 -32.47 10.56
CA ASN A 609 -13.49 -33.32 10.95
C ASN A 609 -12.72 -32.67 12.11
N ALA A 610 -12.60 -31.34 12.11
CA ALA A 610 -12.00 -30.62 13.22
C ALA A 610 -12.83 -30.74 14.51
N ALA A 611 -14.16 -30.78 14.41
CA ALA A 611 -15.03 -31.04 15.56
C ALA A 611 -14.84 -32.47 16.09
N LEU A 612 -14.79 -33.46 15.20
CA LEU A 612 -14.50 -34.86 15.55
C LEU A 612 -13.14 -34.98 16.26
N LEU A 613 -12.07 -34.45 15.68
CA LEU A 613 -10.72 -34.53 16.26
C LEU A 613 -10.64 -33.97 17.69
N LYS A 614 -11.42 -32.93 18.00
CA LYS A 614 -11.49 -32.38 19.36
C LYS A 614 -12.31 -33.21 20.35
N SER A 615 -13.27 -34.00 19.86
CA SER A 615 -14.13 -34.81 20.72
C SER A 615 -13.56 -36.19 21.03
N LEU A 616 -12.52 -36.62 20.31
CA LEU A 616 -11.93 -37.94 20.48
C LEU A 616 -11.16 -38.09 21.79
N SER A 617 -11.05 -39.34 22.25
CA SER A 617 -10.12 -39.70 23.30
C SER A 617 -8.68 -39.45 22.87
N ALA A 618 -7.76 -39.24 23.81
CA ALA A 618 -6.34 -39.05 23.49
C ALA A 618 -5.78 -40.19 22.62
N LYS A 619 -6.16 -41.44 22.93
CA LYS A 619 -5.75 -42.63 22.16
C LYS A 619 -6.24 -42.61 20.72
N ASP A 620 -7.53 -42.31 20.52
CA ASP A 620 -8.13 -42.27 19.18
C ASP A 620 -7.65 -41.06 18.37
N PHE A 621 -7.41 -39.93 19.02
CA PHE A 621 -6.80 -38.77 18.39
C PHE A 621 -5.39 -39.09 17.88
N ILE A 622 -4.55 -39.70 18.73
CA ILE A 622 -3.20 -40.14 18.36
C ILE A 622 -3.26 -41.13 17.18
N ALA A 623 -4.21 -42.06 17.19
CA ALA A 623 -4.42 -42.98 16.08
C ALA A 623 -4.76 -42.25 14.77
N LEU A 624 -5.66 -41.26 14.80
CA LEU A 624 -5.97 -40.47 13.59
C LEU A 624 -4.78 -39.63 13.10
N VAL A 625 -3.97 -39.08 14.01
CA VAL A 625 -2.76 -38.34 13.61
C VAL A 625 -1.78 -39.28 12.92
N ASN A 626 -1.51 -40.46 13.50
CA ASN A 626 -0.63 -41.46 12.87
C ASN A 626 -1.20 -41.95 11.53
N ALA A 627 -2.52 -42.15 11.45
CA ALA A 627 -3.22 -42.51 10.22
C ALA A 627 -3.06 -41.45 9.13
N ALA A 628 -3.19 -40.17 9.49
CA ALA A 628 -3.10 -39.04 8.57
C ALA A 628 -1.77 -38.96 7.83
N PHE A 629 -0.69 -39.52 8.40
CA PHE A 629 0.63 -39.56 7.77
C PHE A 629 0.97 -40.90 7.09
N ARG A 630 0.24 -41.98 7.36
CA ARG A 630 0.58 -43.35 6.92
C ARG A 630 -0.42 -43.99 5.97
N LEU A 631 -1.71 -43.69 6.12
CA LEU A 631 -2.78 -44.35 5.37
C LEU A 631 -3.13 -43.59 4.09
N SER A 632 -3.82 -44.29 3.18
CA SER A 632 -4.39 -43.68 1.99
C SER A 632 -5.51 -42.68 2.35
N PRO A 633 -5.81 -41.68 1.50
CA PRO A 633 -6.91 -40.75 1.75
C PRO A 633 -8.27 -41.44 1.91
N VAL A 634 -8.50 -42.57 1.22
CA VAL A 634 -9.75 -43.36 1.31
C VAL A 634 -9.89 -43.99 2.68
N ASP A 635 -8.81 -44.58 3.20
CA ASP A 635 -8.81 -45.20 4.52
C ASP A 635 -8.95 -44.15 5.62
N LEU A 636 -8.29 -43.01 5.46
CA LEU A 636 -8.41 -41.88 6.38
C LEU A 636 -9.82 -41.28 6.39
N GLU A 637 -10.47 -41.19 5.21
CA GLU A 637 -11.86 -40.76 5.10
C GLU A 637 -12.79 -41.69 5.86
N PHE A 638 -12.62 -43.01 5.72
CA PHE A 638 -13.36 -43.98 6.53
C PHE A 638 -13.13 -43.78 8.03
N MET A 639 -11.88 -43.59 8.47
CA MET A 639 -11.58 -43.36 9.89
C MET A 639 -12.23 -42.08 10.45
N HIS A 640 -12.52 -41.09 9.61
CA HIS A 640 -13.29 -39.90 10.00
C HIS A 640 -14.80 -40.15 10.14
N THR A 641 -15.32 -41.31 9.71
CA THR A 641 -16.75 -41.66 9.85
C THR A 641 -17.07 -42.35 11.18
N ILE A 642 -16.07 -42.98 11.81
CA ILE A 642 -16.23 -43.68 13.09
C ILE A 642 -16.04 -42.73 14.29
N GLN A 643 -16.82 -42.94 15.36
CA GLN A 643 -16.80 -42.07 16.54
C GLN A 643 -15.80 -42.51 17.63
N SER A 644 -15.42 -43.80 17.66
CA SER A 644 -14.48 -44.38 18.62
C SER A 644 -13.85 -45.66 18.05
N GLY A 645 -12.70 -46.09 18.59
CA GLY A 645 -12.02 -47.33 18.16
C GLY A 645 -11.05 -47.13 17.01
N GLN A 646 -10.60 -45.89 16.77
CA GLN A 646 -9.66 -45.54 15.71
C GLN A 646 -8.32 -46.24 15.91
N GLN A 647 -7.93 -46.54 17.16
CA GLN A 647 -6.69 -47.26 17.47
C GLN A 647 -6.71 -48.69 16.92
N ASP A 648 -7.79 -49.44 17.14
CA ASP A 648 -7.91 -50.82 16.67
C ASP A 648 -7.95 -50.87 15.14
N GLU A 649 -8.70 -49.95 14.53
CA GLU A 649 -8.80 -49.81 13.08
C GLU A 649 -7.44 -49.47 12.44
N LEU A 650 -6.68 -48.52 13.01
CA LEU A 650 -5.34 -48.20 12.54
C LEU A 650 -4.42 -49.42 12.61
N THR A 651 -4.46 -50.15 13.73
CA THR A 651 -3.62 -51.33 13.95
C THR A 651 -3.86 -52.39 12.88
N TRP A 652 -5.13 -52.66 12.55
CA TRP A 652 -5.49 -53.60 11.50
C TRP A 652 -5.05 -53.13 10.11
N ARG A 653 -5.23 -51.83 9.80
CA ARG A 653 -4.85 -51.27 8.48
C ARG A 653 -3.35 -51.24 8.24
N LEU A 654 -2.55 -50.95 9.27
CA LEU A 654 -1.09 -50.90 9.15
C LEU A 654 -0.48 -52.28 8.84
N GLN A 655 -1.13 -53.38 9.20
CA GLN A 655 -0.70 -54.73 8.80
C GLN A 655 -0.77 -54.95 7.28
N HIS A 656 -1.62 -54.18 6.60
CA HIS A 656 -1.92 -54.33 5.17
C HIS A 656 -1.43 -53.14 4.33
N THR A 657 -0.81 -52.13 4.97
CA THR A 657 -0.33 -50.91 4.31
C THR A 657 1.20 -50.85 4.40
N PRO A 658 1.94 -50.95 3.29
CA PRO A 658 3.38 -50.77 3.33
C PRO A 658 3.71 -49.31 3.66
N VAL A 659 4.48 -49.08 4.73
CA VAL A 659 4.90 -47.75 5.15
C VAL A 659 6.43 -47.69 5.14
N ASP A 660 6.97 -46.76 4.37
CA ASP A 660 8.40 -46.42 4.46
C ASP A 660 8.65 -45.54 5.69
N SER A 661 9.31 -46.12 6.70
CA SER A 661 9.62 -45.46 7.97
C SER A 661 10.54 -44.24 7.84
N HIS A 662 11.31 -44.13 6.76
CA HIS A 662 12.17 -42.97 6.51
C HIS A 662 11.43 -41.81 5.84
N ALA A 663 10.25 -42.07 5.30
CA ALA A 663 9.50 -41.15 4.47
C ALA A 663 8.28 -40.54 5.18
N VAL A 664 7.92 -41.01 6.38
CA VAL A 664 6.76 -40.54 7.14
C VAL A 664 7.12 -40.31 8.58
N PRO A 665 6.29 -39.56 9.34
CA PRO A 665 6.69 -39.23 10.67
C PRO A 665 6.87 -40.39 11.66
N GLN A 666 7.88 -40.41 12.55
CA GLN A 666 7.62 -40.31 13.99
C GLN A 666 6.32 -40.94 14.46
N THR A 667 6.29 -42.16 14.99
CA THR A 667 5.03 -42.61 15.61
C THR A 667 4.72 -41.69 16.79
N VAL A 668 3.55 -41.08 16.75
CA VAL A 668 3.04 -40.29 17.87
C VAL A 668 2.57 -41.26 18.94
N VAL A 669 3.08 -41.10 20.16
CA VAL A 669 2.77 -41.96 21.32
C VAL A 669 1.98 -41.22 22.39
N GLY A 670 2.01 -39.89 22.37
CA GLY A 670 1.32 -39.05 23.35
C GLY A 670 0.81 -37.73 22.77
N VAL A 671 -0.09 -37.09 23.50
CA VAL A 671 -0.59 -35.74 23.24
C VAL A 671 -0.65 -35.00 24.56
N GLN A 672 -0.12 -33.78 24.61
CA GLN A 672 -0.15 -32.96 25.82
C GLN A 672 -1.60 -32.56 26.12
N GLU A 673 -2.03 -32.79 27.36
CA GLU A 673 -3.39 -32.51 27.80
C GLU A 673 -3.76 -31.02 27.64
N GLY A 674 -4.99 -30.75 27.17
CA GLY A 674 -5.50 -29.40 26.95
C GLY A 674 -4.93 -28.69 25.72
N THR A 675 -4.10 -29.36 24.91
CA THR A 675 -3.48 -28.73 23.73
C THR A 675 -4.28 -28.83 22.44
N VAL A 676 -5.18 -29.81 22.33
CA VAL A 676 -6.00 -30.02 21.13
C VAL A 676 -7.02 -28.88 20.99
N ALA A 677 -6.78 -27.99 20.03
CA ALA A 677 -7.61 -26.82 19.77
C ALA A 677 -7.82 -26.62 18.27
N SER A 678 -8.87 -25.89 17.88
CA SER A 678 -9.15 -25.58 16.46
C SER A 678 -9.47 -24.11 16.26
N PHE A 679 -9.05 -23.51 15.14
CA PHE A 679 -9.42 -22.16 14.75
C PHE A 679 -9.82 -22.07 13.27
N PRO A 680 -10.74 -21.15 12.90
CA PRO A 680 -11.16 -21.00 11.50
C PRO A 680 -10.04 -20.39 10.65
N LEU A 681 -9.89 -20.88 9.42
CA LEU A 681 -8.89 -20.42 8.46
C LEU A 681 -9.51 -19.40 7.50
N LYS A 682 -8.93 -18.20 7.48
CA LYS A 682 -9.43 -17.07 6.70
C LYS A 682 -8.29 -16.42 5.93
N LEU A 683 -8.57 -15.99 4.70
CA LEU A 683 -7.73 -15.04 3.99
C LEU A 683 -8.33 -13.66 4.14
N ARG A 684 -7.56 -12.67 4.59
CA ARG A 684 -7.92 -11.26 4.55
C ARG A 684 -6.70 -10.44 4.15
N HIS A 685 -6.88 -9.42 3.32
CA HIS A 685 -5.81 -8.51 2.91
C HIS A 685 -6.39 -7.10 2.82
N ALA A 686 -5.79 -6.15 3.53
CA ALA A 686 -6.11 -4.74 3.41
C ALA A 686 -5.75 -4.20 2.02
N ASP A 687 -6.56 -3.30 1.47
CA ASP A 687 -6.32 -2.69 0.15
C ASP A 687 -5.10 -1.75 0.13
N THR A 688 -4.67 -1.27 1.30
CA THR A 688 -3.45 -0.48 1.55
C THR A 688 -3.00 -0.75 2.99
N TYR A 689 -1.70 -0.58 3.28
CA TYR A 689 -1.18 -0.73 4.65
C TYR A 689 -1.03 0.60 5.38
N ILE A 690 -1.27 1.71 4.68
CA ILE A 690 -1.09 3.06 5.22
C ILE A 690 -2.29 3.95 4.91
N GLY A 691 -2.51 4.93 5.77
CA GLY A 691 -3.41 6.07 5.64
C GLY A 691 -2.72 7.34 6.16
N GLU A 692 -3.42 8.48 6.17
CA GLU A 692 -2.86 9.68 6.78
C GLU A 692 -2.70 9.45 8.29
N ARG A 693 -1.47 9.59 8.81
CA ARG A 693 -1.10 9.31 10.20
C ARG A 693 -1.44 7.92 10.70
N VAL A 694 -1.65 6.96 9.80
CA VAL A 694 -1.99 5.57 10.14
C VAL A 694 -1.11 4.57 9.37
N ALA A 695 -0.61 3.56 10.07
CA ALA A 695 0.02 2.38 9.47
C ALA A 695 -0.55 1.08 10.06
N LEU A 696 -0.65 0.01 9.27
CA LEU A 696 -1.14 -1.30 9.68
C LEU A 696 -0.03 -2.33 9.51
N VAL A 697 0.21 -3.18 10.50
CA VAL A 697 1.24 -4.23 10.45
C VAL A 697 0.70 -5.60 10.86
N GLY A 698 1.28 -6.67 10.30
CA GLY A 698 0.91 -8.04 10.65
C GLY A 698 -0.58 -8.35 10.37
N ASP A 699 -1.23 -9.05 11.29
CA ASP A 699 -2.61 -9.53 11.13
C ASP A 699 -3.66 -8.41 10.93
N ALA A 700 -3.33 -7.16 11.29
CA ALA A 700 -4.17 -6.00 11.00
C ALA A 700 -4.16 -5.63 9.51
N ALA A 701 -3.04 -5.87 8.83
CA ALA A 701 -2.83 -5.60 7.40
C ALA A 701 -3.16 -6.80 6.51
N HIS A 702 -2.80 -8.02 6.94
CA HIS A 702 -3.05 -9.25 6.20
C HIS A 702 -3.19 -10.45 7.15
N THR A 703 -4.18 -11.30 6.90
CA THR A 703 -4.38 -12.56 7.61
C THR A 703 -4.29 -13.68 6.57
N ILE A 704 -3.36 -14.61 6.77
CA ILE A 704 -3.08 -15.69 5.80
C ILE A 704 -3.39 -17.05 6.40
N HIS A 705 -3.80 -17.99 5.53
CA HIS A 705 -3.88 -19.39 5.87
C HIS A 705 -2.52 -19.90 6.42
N PRO A 706 -2.48 -20.62 7.56
CA PRO A 706 -1.25 -21.09 8.21
C PRO A 706 -0.50 -22.19 7.44
N LEU A 707 -0.79 -22.37 6.15
CA LEU A 707 -0.29 -23.44 5.28
C LEU A 707 1.24 -23.48 5.16
N ALA A 708 1.90 -22.36 5.46
CA ALA A 708 3.35 -22.22 5.45
C ALA A 708 3.93 -21.69 6.77
N GLY A 709 3.11 -21.46 7.81
CA GLY A 709 3.57 -20.80 9.05
C GLY A 709 4.15 -19.39 8.84
N GLN A 710 3.86 -18.75 7.70
CA GLN A 710 4.53 -17.52 7.26
C GLN A 710 3.94 -16.21 7.79
N GLY A 711 2.72 -16.22 8.32
CA GLY A 711 2.03 -14.98 8.74
C GLY A 711 2.85 -14.16 9.75
N LEU A 712 3.45 -14.82 10.75
CA LEU A 712 4.34 -14.16 11.71
C LEU A 712 5.58 -13.55 11.02
N ASN A 713 6.22 -14.28 10.10
CA ASN A 713 7.40 -13.80 9.38
C ASN A 713 7.09 -12.60 8.50
N GLN A 714 5.91 -12.58 7.86
CA GLN A 714 5.47 -11.42 7.10
C GLN A 714 5.23 -10.22 8.01
N GLY A 715 4.59 -10.42 9.17
CA GLY A 715 4.45 -9.39 10.19
C GLY A 715 5.79 -8.84 10.66
N GLN A 716 6.80 -9.69 10.89
CA GLN A 716 8.15 -9.23 11.24
C GLN A 716 8.81 -8.44 10.09
N GLY A 717 8.65 -8.88 8.84
CA GLY A 717 9.13 -8.12 7.68
C GLY A 717 8.42 -6.79 7.50
N ASP A 718 7.14 -6.69 7.86
CA ASP A 718 6.40 -5.43 7.86
C ASP A 718 6.95 -4.48 8.91
N VAL A 719 7.18 -5.00 10.12
CA VAL A 719 7.75 -4.24 11.23
C VAL A 719 9.15 -3.73 10.89
N GLU A 720 10.00 -4.59 10.30
CA GLU A 720 11.35 -4.20 9.90
C GLU A 720 11.34 -3.06 8.87
N SER A 721 10.47 -3.17 7.85
CA SER A 721 10.32 -2.14 6.82
C SER A 721 9.76 -0.84 7.41
N LEU A 722 8.70 -0.90 8.22
CA LEU A 722 8.09 0.28 8.84
C LEU A 722 9.07 0.98 9.80
N ALA A 723 9.82 0.23 10.61
CA ALA A 723 10.82 0.81 11.51
C ALA A 723 11.91 1.56 10.73
N ARG A 724 12.37 1.02 9.60
CA ARG A 724 13.32 1.68 8.69
C ARG A 724 12.73 2.93 8.05
N THR A 725 11.46 2.90 7.67
CA THR A 725 10.73 4.06 7.13
C THR A 725 10.62 5.18 8.17
N ILE A 726 10.30 4.86 9.42
CA ILE A 726 10.23 5.84 10.52
C ILE A 726 11.62 6.41 10.83
N GLU A 727 12.65 5.57 10.86
CA GLU A 727 14.05 6.00 11.00
C GLU A 727 14.46 6.98 9.89
N TYR A 728 14.13 6.68 8.64
CA TYR A 728 14.41 7.55 7.51
C TYR A 728 13.69 8.90 7.66
N ALA A 729 12.40 8.88 7.97
CA ALA A 729 11.63 10.11 8.18
C ALA A 729 12.20 10.96 9.32
N ALA A 730 12.51 10.34 10.47
CA ALA A 730 13.08 11.02 11.63
C ALA A 730 14.46 11.63 11.34
N SER A 731 15.35 10.90 10.65
CA SER A 731 16.69 11.39 10.30
C SER A 731 16.69 12.54 9.28
N HIS A 732 15.64 12.67 8.48
CA HIS A 732 15.49 13.74 7.47
C HIS A 732 14.56 14.88 7.91
N GLY A 733 14.12 14.87 9.18
CA GLY A 733 13.22 15.90 9.73
C GLY A 733 11.82 15.88 9.11
N GLN A 734 11.41 14.75 8.54
CA GLN A 734 10.06 14.57 8.00
C GLN A 734 9.07 14.24 9.12
N ASP A 735 7.79 14.60 8.92
CA ASP A 735 6.72 14.15 9.81
C ASP A 735 6.42 12.66 9.54
N VAL A 736 6.74 11.82 10.53
CA VAL A 736 6.56 10.36 10.52
C VAL A 736 5.10 9.92 10.33
N GLY A 737 4.13 10.81 10.56
CA GLY A 737 2.72 10.56 10.35
C GLY A 737 2.27 10.76 8.90
N THR A 738 3.00 11.53 8.10
CA THR A 738 2.51 11.87 6.75
C THR A 738 2.48 10.65 5.84
N ARG A 739 1.44 10.55 5.01
CA ARG A 739 1.33 9.44 4.05
C ARG A 739 2.56 9.33 3.13
N MET A 740 3.13 10.46 2.72
CA MET A 740 4.33 10.48 1.86
C MET A 740 5.54 9.84 2.54
N SER A 741 5.72 10.08 3.85
CA SER A 741 6.79 9.43 4.62
C SER A 741 6.54 7.93 4.79
N LEU A 742 5.29 7.47 4.82
CA LEU A 742 4.93 6.04 4.97
C LEU A 742 4.90 5.25 3.66
N GLU A 743 4.87 5.91 2.50
CA GLU A 743 4.77 5.27 1.17
C GLU A 743 5.88 4.23 0.89
N PRO A 744 7.16 4.42 1.30
CA PRO A 744 8.19 3.41 1.13
C PRO A 744 7.81 2.06 1.76
N TYR A 745 7.27 2.07 2.99
CA TYR A 745 6.80 0.86 3.67
C TYR A 745 5.68 0.16 2.89
N ASN A 746 4.67 0.91 2.44
CA ASN A 746 3.57 0.35 1.66
C ASN A 746 4.06 -0.23 0.33
N SER A 747 4.95 0.47 -0.39
CA SER A 747 5.49 0.01 -1.68
C SER A 747 6.32 -1.26 -1.57
N GLU A 748 7.14 -1.41 -0.52
CA GLU A 748 7.98 -2.59 -0.27
C GLU A 748 7.11 -3.80 0.15
N ARG A 749 6.17 -3.59 1.08
CA ARG A 749 5.50 -4.69 1.77
C ARG A 749 4.19 -5.12 1.12
N TYR A 750 3.42 -4.20 0.54
CA TYR A 750 2.14 -4.53 -0.07
C TYR A 750 2.31 -5.53 -1.21
N ALA A 751 3.24 -5.26 -2.14
CA ALA A 751 3.50 -6.15 -3.27
C ALA A 751 4.07 -7.50 -2.82
N ALA A 752 5.04 -7.49 -1.89
CA ALA A 752 5.65 -8.71 -1.37
C ALA A 752 4.63 -9.63 -0.69
N ASN A 753 3.76 -9.08 0.17
CA ASN A 753 2.72 -9.84 0.84
C ASN A 753 1.63 -10.29 -0.13
N HIS A 754 1.26 -9.46 -1.12
CA HIS A 754 0.27 -9.83 -2.14
C HIS A 754 0.72 -11.00 -3.03
N VAL A 755 2.00 -11.03 -3.42
CA VAL A 755 2.57 -12.17 -4.17
C VAL A 755 2.48 -13.45 -3.35
N LEU A 756 2.85 -13.39 -2.06
CA LEU A 756 2.84 -14.56 -1.18
C LEU A 756 1.42 -15.08 -0.92
N LEU A 757 0.46 -14.17 -0.73
CA LEU A 757 -0.96 -14.47 -0.65
C LEU A 757 -1.45 -15.21 -1.91
N GLY A 758 -1.10 -14.71 -3.09
CA GLY A 758 -1.47 -15.32 -4.37
C GLY A 758 -0.87 -16.71 -4.59
N VAL A 759 0.36 -16.94 -4.13
CA VAL A 759 1.01 -18.26 -4.18
C VAL A 759 0.32 -19.24 -3.22
N CYS A 760 0.10 -18.84 -1.96
CA CYS A 760 -0.55 -19.69 -0.97
C CYS A 760 -1.98 -20.08 -1.38
N ASP A 761 -2.75 -19.13 -1.92
CA ASP A 761 -4.11 -19.41 -2.38
C ASP A 761 -4.15 -20.36 -3.59
N LYS A 762 -3.25 -20.15 -4.57
CA LYS A 762 -3.14 -21.05 -5.72
C LYS A 762 -2.71 -22.45 -5.31
N LEU A 763 -1.77 -22.59 -4.36
CA LEU A 763 -1.38 -23.90 -3.83
C LEU A 763 -2.58 -24.57 -3.12
N HIS A 764 -3.27 -23.87 -2.21
CA HIS A 764 -4.45 -24.42 -1.54
C HIS A 764 -5.50 -24.91 -2.56
N LYS A 765 -5.88 -24.08 -3.53
CA LYS A 765 -6.86 -24.45 -4.57
C LYS A 765 -6.36 -25.57 -5.48
N LEU A 766 -5.07 -25.57 -5.81
CA LEU A 766 -4.47 -26.62 -6.62
C LEU A 766 -4.54 -27.96 -5.90
N TYR A 767 -4.36 -28.03 -4.58
CA TYR A 767 -4.41 -29.29 -3.82
C TYR A 767 -5.81 -29.67 -3.29
N SER A 768 -6.78 -28.75 -3.23
CA SER A 768 -8.12 -29.02 -2.67
C SER A 768 -9.14 -29.68 -3.61
N VAL A 769 -8.83 -29.91 -4.89
CA VAL A 769 -9.77 -30.55 -5.85
C VAL A 769 -9.64 -32.09 -5.81
N GLY A 770 -10.72 -32.81 -5.52
CA GLY A 770 -10.71 -34.26 -5.27
C GLY A 770 -10.81 -35.18 -6.51
N GLY A 771 -11.04 -34.67 -7.73
CA GLY A 771 -11.15 -35.52 -8.93
C GLY A 771 -11.21 -34.75 -10.26
N GLY A 772 -10.67 -35.36 -11.34
CA GLY A 772 -10.68 -34.86 -12.72
C GLY A 772 -9.31 -34.96 -13.44
N PRO A 773 -9.20 -34.59 -14.74
CA PRO A 773 -7.97 -34.65 -15.55
C PRO A 773 -6.83 -33.73 -15.07
N LEU A 774 -7.00 -33.04 -13.94
CA LEU A 774 -6.02 -32.21 -13.27
C LEU A 774 -5.10 -32.99 -12.31
N VAL A 775 -5.44 -34.24 -11.95
CA VAL A 775 -4.59 -35.11 -11.10
C VAL A 775 -3.24 -35.41 -11.78
N PRO A 776 -3.18 -35.79 -13.07
CA PRO A 776 -1.90 -35.96 -13.78
C PRO A 776 -1.06 -34.68 -13.84
N LEU A 777 -1.70 -33.51 -13.99
CA LEU A 777 -1.03 -32.20 -14.03
C LEU A 777 -0.37 -31.84 -12.69
N ARG A 778 -0.92 -32.28 -11.55
CA ARG A 778 -0.33 -32.08 -10.21
C ARG A 778 0.95 -32.90 -10.03
N SER A 779 0.89 -34.19 -10.35
CA SER A 779 2.03 -35.10 -10.24
C SER A 779 3.14 -34.70 -11.22
N LEU A 780 2.78 -34.25 -12.43
CA LEU A 780 3.74 -33.71 -13.39
C LEU A 780 4.36 -32.39 -12.88
N GLY A 781 3.57 -31.51 -12.26
CA GLY A 781 4.04 -30.24 -11.69
C GLY A 781 5.01 -30.43 -10.52
N LEU A 782 4.71 -31.30 -9.57
CA LEU A 782 5.59 -31.63 -8.43
C LEU A 782 6.89 -32.29 -8.88
N ASN A 783 6.82 -33.25 -9.82
CA ASN A 783 8.02 -33.90 -10.38
C ASN A 783 8.85 -32.93 -11.23
N THR A 784 8.22 -32.00 -11.95
CA THR A 784 8.92 -30.95 -12.72
C THR A 784 9.59 -29.93 -11.81
N VAL A 785 8.95 -29.53 -10.70
CA VAL A 785 9.55 -28.64 -9.69
C VAL A 785 10.74 -29.30 -9.00
N ASN A 786 10.66 -30.60 -8.71
CA ASN A 786 11.78 -31.35 -8.12
C ASN A 786 12.95 -31.54 -9.12
N ALA A 787 12.64 -31.69 -10.42
CA ALA A 787 13.64 -31.77 -11.48
C ALA A 787 14.32 -30.42 -11.81
N MET A 788 13.65 -29.29 -11.56
CA MET A 788 14.15 -27.94 -11.84
C MET A 788 14.80 -27.30 -10.61
N ARG A 789 16.11 -27.51 -10.45
CA ARG A 789 16.93 -26.89 -9.38
C ARG A 789 16.72 -25.38 -9.19
N PRO A 790 16.58 -24.54 -10.24
CA PRO A 790 16.34 -23.10 -10.06
C PRO A 790 15.01 -22.77 -9.37
N VAL A 791 13.97 -23.57 -9.62
CA VAL A 791 12.64 -23.39 -9.03
C VAL A 791 12.64 -23.83 -7.56
N LYS A 792 13.31 -24.94 -7.24
CA LYS A 792 13.55 -25.38 -5.86
C LYS A 792 14.31 -24.32 -5.06
N GLN A 793 15.39 -23.76 -5.63
CA GLN A 793 16.18 -22.71 -4.99
C GLN A 793 15.39 -21.40 -4.80
N PHE A 794 14.49 -21.08 -5.74
CA PHE A 794 13.57 -19.96 -5.61
C PHE A 794 12.61 -20.13 -4.41
N PHE A 795 11.95 -21.29 -4.29
CA PHE A 795 11.06 -21.58 -3.16
C PHE A 795 11.82 -21.62 -1.82
N MET A 796 13.05 -22.16 -1.80
CA MET A 796 13.90 -22.15 -0.61
C MET A 796 14.30 -20.74 -0.20
N ASN A 797 14.67 -19.87 -1.14
CA ASN A 797 14.99 -18.46 -0.84
C ASN A 797 13.76 -17.72 -0.31
N GLN A 798 12.58 -17.97 -0.88
CA GLN A 798 11.33 -17.38 -0.40
C GLN A 798 10.96 -17.91 1.00
N ALA A 799 11.13 -19.21 1.24
CA ALA A 799 10.87 -19.85 2.53
C ALA A 799 11.88 -19.44 3.63
N ALA A 800 13.13 -19.15 3.27
CA ALA A 800 14.15 -18.62 4.17
C ALA A 800 13.95 -17.12 4.49
N GLY A 801 12.96 -16.47 3.88
CA GLY A 801 12.70 -15.03 4.03
C GLY A 801 13.61 -14.13 3.20
N ASN A 802 14.41 -14.68 2.29
CA ASN A 802 15.31 -13.96 1.39
C ASN A 802 14.62 -13.57 0.05
N GLY A 803 13.30 -13.39 0.07
CA GLY A 803 12.49 -13.15 -1.13
C GLY A 803 12.95 -11.95 -1.96
N ILE A 804 12.70 -12.01 -3.27
CA ILE A 804 13.18 -11.11 -4.32
C ILE A 804 13.21 -9.64 -3.85
N LYS A 805 14.40 -9.04 -3.81
CA LYS A 805 14.55 -7.58 -3.88
C LYS A 805 14.08 -7.15 -5.27
N LEU A 806 12.81 -6.77 -5.38
CA LEU A 806 12.35 -5.99 -6.52
C LEU A 806 12.82 -4.57 -6.25
N PHE A 807 13.70 -4.11 -7.14
CA PHE A 807 14.47 -2.85 -7.14
C PHE A 807 15.86 -2.94 -6.49
#